data_AF-A0A671LQ90-F1
#
_entry.id   AF-A0A671LQ90-F1
#
_cell.length_a   1.000
_cell.length_b   1.000
_cell.length_c   1.000
_cell.angle_alpha   90.00
_cell.angle_beta   90.00
_cell.angle_gamma   90.00
#
_symmetry.space_group_name_H-M   'P 1'
#
loop_
_entity.id
_entity.type
_entity.pdbx_description
1 polymer ?
#
loop_
_entity_poly.entity_id
_entity_poly.type
_entity_poly.pdbx_seq_one_letter_code
_entity_poly.pdbx_strand_id
1 'polypeptide(L)'
;LYLFGLRDSQTVLNSRWEQTHYKQQQSKDSVYFRDGVRRIDFILSYIDDKDGEKKQVCHPPSYVLYQRVKIKEGLVQPDKTFDSGHWTGTVPPACRYWTRSRDANCESERYSLYKYWARFSSFYKEQPLNLIRKYYGEKIGIYFAWLGFYTEMLSYAAVVGLLCFIYGVATFDENVWSKEICNDTIGGQIVMCPLCDKKCGYWKLSTTCSSSWQSYLFDNTATVFFAIFMGIWVTLFLEFWKRRQARLEYEWDLVDFEEEQQQLQLRPEYETKCTHRRLNRVTQELEWVLDQSPADKAGRFILCWATVVLWISLIIACIIGVIAYRLAVFAAFASIMKDSPTNKLDVVGTLITPQFATSVTASCINFVIIMILNFLYEHVAIKITDMEVPKTHVEYENKLTVKMFLFQFVNYYSSCFYVAFFKGKFVGYPGDYAYMFGKWRNEECEPGGCLIELTTQLVIVMVGKQVWGNIQEALVPWLRNWWVSRSARNHPESLYSRWEQDHDLQTFSQLGLFYEYLEMVIQFGFITLFVASFPLAPLLALMNNILEVRVDAWKFTTQFRRPVAAKAHSIGAWDEILNMIAVFSVVTNAFIVSFTSDMIPRLVYKYAYHLGSESTMEGYINNSLSIFNISEIPVENRPEEGENPDWFYSSNITTCRYRDYRYPPGHEKQYTHTMQFWHILAAKLAFIIIMEHVVFVVKFFVAWLIPDVPSDVKARTKREHYLIQEYLHDYELEKLKIQLSQNAFNVLIDLGVL
;
A
#
# COMPACT_ATOMS: atom_id res chain seq x y z
N LEU A 1 -24.81 -69.86 5.84
CA LEU A 1 -23.96 -70.80 6.58
C LEU A 1 -22.60 -70.14 6.81
N TYR A 2 -22.20 -69.98 8.09
CA TYR A 2 -20.86 -69.62 8.65
C TYR A 2 -20.22 -68.28 8.22
N LEU A 3 -20.07 -67.19 9.00
CA LEU A 3 -19.62 -66.88 10.40
C LEU A 3 -18.13 -67.15 10.73
N PHE A 4 -17.41 -66.04 11.01
CA PHE A 4 -16.17 -65.80 11.82
C PHE A 4 -14.90 -66.61 11.49
N GLY A 5 -13.66 -66.08 11.47
CA GLY A 5 -13.05 -64.97 12.23
C GLY A 5 -12.06 -65.55 13.26
N LEU A 6 -10.77 -65.15 13.22
CA LEU A 6 -9.63 -65.26 14.18
C LEU A 6 -8.31 -65.41 13.38
N ARG A 7 -7.10 -64.95 13.73
CA ARG A 7 -6.52 -64.01 14.71
C ARG A 7 -4.97 -64.09 14.54
N ASP A 8 -4.30 -62.94 14.69
CA ASP A 8 -2.90 -62.67 15.11
C ASP A 8 -1.65 -63.17 14.31
N SER A 9 -0.97 -62.19 13.68
CA SER A 9 0.34 -61.60 14.05
C SER A 9 1.63 -62.45 14.23
N GLN A 10 2.68 -61.95 13.54
CA GLN A 10 4.14 -62.01 13.80
C GLN A 10 4.95 -63.25 13.38
N THR A 11 5.75 -63.12 12.29
CA THR A 11 7.21 -62.93 12.42
C THR A 11 7.92 -62.68 11.08
N VAL A 12 8.81 -61.68 11.16
CA VAL A 12 9.97 -61.30 10.35
C VAL A 12 10.65 -62.42 9.54
N LEU A 13 10.94 -62.17 8.26
CA LEU A 13 12.16 -62.65 7.60
C LEU A 13 12.55 -61.70 6.44
N ASN A 14 13.74 -61.12 6.60
CA ASN A 14 14.51 -60.39 5.58
C ASN A 14 14.57 -61.17 4.26
N SER A 15 14.26 -60.53 3.14
CA SER A 15 14.98 -60.79 1.90
C SER A 15 15.14 -59.51 1.08
N ARG A 16 16.41 -59.14 0.97
CA ARG A 16 17.02 -58.19 0.04
C ARG A 16 16.54 -58.52 -1.38
N TRP A 17 15.78 -57.62 -2.00
CA TRP A 17 15.50 -57.66 -3.44
C TRP A 17 16.21 -56.50 -4.12
N GLU A 18 17.12 -56.90 -5.01
CA GLU A 18 17.96 -56.09 -5.85
C GLU A 18 17.15 -55.18 -6.77
N GLN A 19 17.71 -53.98 -7.00
CA GLN A 19 17.29 -53.03 -8.00
C GLN A 19 17.29 -53.68 -9.38
N THR A 20 16.11 -54.14 -9.83
CA THR A 20 15.87 -54.43 -11.23
C THR A 20 15.29 -53.18 -11.88
N HIS A 21 16.10 -52.56 -12.74
CA HIS A 21 15.72 -51.48 -13.64
C HIS A 21 14.44 -51.83 -14.42
N TYR A 22 13.30 -51.29 -14.01
CA TYR A 22 12.12 -51.23 -14.87
C TYR A 22 12.39 -50.24 -15.99
N LYS A 23 12.53 -50.75 -17.22
CA LYS A 23 12.38 -49.98 -18.46
C LYS A 23 11.06 -49.21 -18.38
N GLN A 24 11.13 -47.89 -18.44
CA GLN A 24 9.99 -46.99 -18.56
C GLN A 24 9.09 -47.45 -19.71
N GLN A 25 7.92 -47.96 -19.37
CA GLN A 25 6.86 -48.20 -20.33
C GLN A 25 6.33 -46.84 -20.75
N GLN A 26 6.53 -46.47 -22.01
CA GLN A 26 6.05 -45.23 -22.62
C GLN A 26 4.53 -45.13 -22.41
N SER A 27 4.09 -44.18 -21.59
CA SER A 27 2.68 -43.80 -21.51
C SER A 27 2.29 -43.19 -22.86
N LYS A 28 1.14 -43.59 -23.43
CA LYS A 28 0.62 -43.02 -24.68
C LYS A 28 0.24 -41.54 -24.57
N ASP A 29 0.22 -41.01 -23.34
CA ASP A 29 -0.24 -39.65 -23.02
C ASP A 29 0.89 -38.69 -22.63
N SER A 30 2.16 -39.07 -22.85
CA SER A 30 3.31 -38.21 -22.55
C SER A 30 3.98 -37.66 -23.82
N VAL A 31 4.14 -36.33 -23.87
CA VAL A 31 4.85 -35.62 -24.93
C VAL A 31 6.14 -35.07 -24.35
N TYR A 32 7.25 -35.41 -24.99
CA TYR A 32 8.57 -34.91 -24.61
C TYR A 32 8.87 -33.62 -25.36
N PHE A 33 9.56 -32.70 -24.69
CA PHE A 33 10.17 -31.56 -25.34
C PHE A 33 11.28 -32.06 -26.29
N ARG A 34 11.63 -31.24 -27.28
CA ARG A 34 12.61 -31.61 -28.32
C ARG A 34 14.02 -31.86 -27.82
N ASP A 35 14.33 -31.43 -26.60
CA ASP A 35 15.60 -31.73 -25.92
C ASP A 35 15.65 -33.14 -25.33
N GLY A 36 14.54 -33.88 -25.30
CA GLY A 36 14.45 -35.25 -24.77
C GLY A 36 14.56 -35.35 -23.25
N VAL A 37 14.78 -34.23 -22.55
CA VAL A 37 15.00 -34.17 -21.10
C VAL A 37 13.72 -33.76 -20.38
N ARG A 38 12.94 -32.84 -20.97
CA ARG A 38 11.70 -32.35 -20.36
C ARG A 38 10.50 -33.17 -20.87
N ARG A 39 9.56 -33.52 -19.97
CA ARG A 39 8.37 -34.34 -20.24
C ARG A 39 7.10 -33.61 -19.80
N ILE A 40 6.03 -33.70 -20.59
CA ILE A 40 4.67 -33.25 -20.25
C ILE A 40 3.79 -34.49 -20.28
N ASP A 41 3.09 -34.82 -19.19
CA ASP A 41 2.02 -35.81 -19.25
C ASP A 41 0.66 -35.11 -19.31
N PHE A 42 -0.15 -35.50 -20.29
CA PHE A 42 -1.53 -35.07 -20.40
C PHE A 42 -2.40 -36.01 -19.57
N ILE A 43 -3.25 -35.46 -18.72
CA ILE A 43 -4.28 -36.22 -18.00
C ILE A 43 -5.62 -35.87 -18.65
N LEU A 44 -6.09 -36.76 -19.53
CA LEU A 44 -7.38 -36.65 -20.21
C LEU A 44 -8.49 -37.16 -19.27
N SER A 45 -9.42 -36.28 -18.90
CA SER A 45 -10.66 -36.68 -18.22
C SER A 45 -11.76 -36.92 -19.26
N TYR A 46 -12.31 -38.12 -19.31
CA TYR A 46 -13.50 -38.44 -20.11
C TYR A 46 -14.75 -38.25 -19.24
N ILE A 47 -15.78 -37.58 -19.77
CA ILE A 47 -17.12 -37.54 -19.17
C ILE A 47 -18.01 -38.39 -20.08
N ASP A 48 -18.67 -39.40 -19.51
CA ASP A 48 -19.65 -40.20 -20.24
C ASP A 48 -20.95 -39.39 -20.39
N ASP A 49 -21.35 -39.10 -21.63
CA ASP A 49 -22.71 -38.62 -21.93
C ASP A 49 -23.71 -39.78 -21.82
N LYS A 50 -24.95 -39.47 -21.44
CA LYS A 50 -26.05 -40.45 -21.28
C LYS A 50 -26.36 -41.29 -22.53
N ASP A 51 -25.84 -40.91 -23.69
CA ASP A 51 -26.06 -41.60 -24.97
C ASP A 51 -24.89 -42.52 -25.38
N GLY A 52 -23.88 -42.72 -24.51
CA GLY A 52 -22.81 -43.70 -24.76
C GLY A 52 -21.80 -43.32 -25.85
N GLU A 53 -21.90 -42.12 -26.45
CA GLU A 53 -20.87 -41.56 -27.31
C GLU A 53 -19.74 -40.96 -26.47
N LYS A 54 -18.54 -41.54 -26.55
CA LYS A 54 -17.31 -40.93 -26.03
C LYS A 54 -16.93 -39.74 -26.90
N LYS A 55 -17.45 -38.55 -26.60
CA LYS A 55 -16.97 -37.31 -27.24
C LYS A 55 -15.68 -36.85 -26.58
N GLN A 56 -14.65 -36.70 -27.42
CA GLN A 56 -13.38 -36.12 -27.03
C GLN A 56 -13.56 -34.60 -26.94
N VAL A 57 -13.96 -34.09 -25.77
CA VAL A 57 -14.11 -32.66 -25.54
C VAL A 57 -12.85 -32.14 -24.86
N CYS A 58 -12.04 -31.39 -25.60
CA CYS A 58 -10.94 -30.61 -25.03
C CYS A 58 -11.52 -29.42 -24.24
N HIS A 59 -12.10 -29.67 -23.07
CA HIS A 59 -12.13 -28.63 -22.05
C HIS A 59 -10.73 -28.51 -21.44
N PRO A 60 -10.24 -27.29 -21.15
CA PRO A 60 -9.08 -27.18 -20.26
C PRO A 60 -9.44 -27.96 -18.99
N PRO A 61 -8.61 -28.89 -18.51
CA PRO A 61 -8.92 -29.65 -17.31
C PRO A 61 -9.21 -28.63 -16.21
N SER A 62 -10.45 -28.62 -15.74
CA SER A 62 -10.88 -27.72 -14.68
C SER A 62 -9.95 -27.99 -13.51
N TYR A 63 -9.18 -27.00 -13.07
CA TYR A 63 -8.25 -27.14 -11.93
C TYR A 63 -8.95 -27.82 -10.74
N VAL A 64 -10.24 -27.52 -10.54
CA VAL A 64 -11.14 -28.14 -9.55
C VAL A 64 -11.34 -29.66 -9.77
N LEU A 65 -11.53 -30.13 -11.01
CA LEU A 65 -11.66 -31.56 -11.31
C LEU A 65 -10.33 -32.28 -11.07
N TYR A 66 -9.22 -31.66 -11.46
CA TYR A 66 -7.88 -32.22 -11.21
C TYR A 66 -7.57 -32.37 -9.72
N GLN A 67 -7.96 -31.38 -8.91
CA GLN A 67 -7.81 -31.42 -7.46
C GLN A 67 -8.77 -32.45 -6.82
N ARG A 68 -10.03 -32.54 -7.28
CA ARG A 68 -11.06 -33.45 -6.73
C ARG A 68 -10.86 -34.93 -7.08
N VAL A 69 -10.41 -35.26 -8.30
CA VAL A 69 -10.20 -36.67 -8.73
C VAL A 69 -9.17 -37.34 -7.82
N LYS A 70 -8.09 -36.62 -7.49
CA LYS A 70 -7.03 -37.10 -6.60
C LYS A 70 -7.46 -37.22 -5.12
N ILE A 71 -8.38 -36.36 -4.65
CA ILE A 71 -8.95 -36.44 -3.29
C ILE A 71 -9.82 -37.70 -3.12
N LYS A 72 -10.61 -38.10 -4.12
CA LYS A 72 -11.46 -39.30 -4.05
C LYS A 72 -10.69 -40.62 -4.18
N GLU A 73 -9.56 -40.63 -4.90
CA GLU A 73 -8.74 -41.84 -5.10
C GLU A 73 -7.65 -42.04 -4.03
N GLY A 74 -7.56 -41.18 -3.01
CA GLY A 74 -6.55 -41.27 -1.96
C GLY A 74 -5.11 -40.97 -2.43
N LEU A 75 -4.95 -40.49 -3.68
CA LEU A 75 -3.67 -40.15 -4.28
C LEU A 75 -3.39 -38.65 -4.15
N VAL A 76 -2.46 -38.30 -3.26
CA VAL A 76 -1.67 -37.05 -3.13
C VAL A 76 -2.12 -35.82 -3.95
N GLN A 77 -2.47 -34.73 -3.26
CA GLN A 77 -2.77 -33.41 -3.85
C GLN A 77 -1.76 -32.96 -4.93
N PRO A 78 -2.21 -32.26 -5.99
CA PRO A 78 -1.35 -31.67 -7.01
C PRO A 78 -0.21 -30.81 -6.43
N ASP A 79 -0.51 -29.98 -5.44
CA ASP A 79 0.46 -29.07 -4.81
C ASP A 79 1.55 -29.84 -4.05
N LYS A 80 1.22 -30.98 -3.42
CA LYS A 80 2.22 -31.89 -2.83
C LYS A 80 3.16 -32.50 -3.89
N THR A 81 2.67 -32.71 -5.12
CA THR A 81 3.52 -33.19 -6.23
C THR A 81 4.37 -32.09 -6.90
N PHE A 82 3.99 -30.82 -6.75
CA PHE A 82 4.84 -29.67 -7.11
C PHE A 82 5.99 -29.51 -6.11
N ASP A 83 5.70 -29.59 -4.81
CA ASP A 83 6.73 -29.53 -3.75
C ASP A 83 7.68 -30.73 -3.78
N SER A 84 7.21 -31.91 -4.25
CA SER A 84 8.04 -33.09 -4.46
C SER A 84 8.87 -33.07 -5.76
N GLY A 85 8.83 -31.96 -6.53
CA GLY A 85 9.64 -31.73 -7.73
C GLY A 85 9.30 -32.59 -8.95
N HIS A 86 8.17 -33.30 -8.96
CA HIS A 86 7.79 -34.18 -10.08
C HIS A 86 7.15 -33.42 -11.25
N TRP A 87 6.57 -32.25 -10.98
CA TRP A 87 5.92 -31.39 -11.97
C TRP A 87 6.47 -29.97 -11.84
N THR A 88 6.73 -29.31 -12.98
CA THR A 88 7.32 -27.95 -13.01
C THR A 88 6.28 -26.83 -13.09
N GLY A 89 5.04 -27.13 -13.49
CA GLY A 89 3.90 -26.20 -13.44
C GLY A 89 2.64 -26.75 -14.12
N THR A 90 1.46 -26.31 -13.68
CA THR A 90 0.19 -26.48 -14.43
C THR A 90 -0.36 -25.10 -14.75
N VAL A 91 -0.54 -24.79 -16.03
CA VAL A 91 -0.96 -23.45 -16.48
C VAL A 91 -1.97 -23.62 -17.61
N PRO A 92 -3.10 -22.88 -17.58
CA PRO A 92 -4.05 -22.88 -18.68
C PRO A 92 -3.42 -22.22 -19.93
N PRO A 93 -3.55 -22.83 -21.13
CA PRO A 93 -3.00 -22.26 -22.35
C PRO A 93 -3.69 -20.94 -22.73
N ALA A 94 -2.94 -20.03 -23.35
CA ALA A 94 -3.41 -18.72 -23.78
C ALA A 94 -3.37 -18.57 -25.32
N CYS A 95 -4.21 -17.68 -25.85
CA CYS A 95 -4.11 -17.23 -27.25
C CYS A 95 -2.92 -16.28 -27.44
N ARG A 96 -2.48 -16.04 -28.68
CA ARG A 96 -1.46 -15.02 -28.99
C ARG A 96 -2.01 -13.61 -28.78
N TYR A 97 -1.22 -12.71 -28.19
CA TYR A 97 -1.65 -11.32 -27.95
C TYR A 97 -1.42 -10.40 -29.16
N TRP A 98 -0.43 -10.68 -30.02
CA TRP A 98 -0.05 -9.80 -31.14
C TRP A 98 -0.71 -10.15 -32.48
N THR A 99 -1.22 -11.38 -32.63
CA THR A 99 -1.92 -11.85 -33.84
C THR A 99 -3.28 -12.43 -33.51
N ARG A 100 -4.26 -12.18 -34.38
CA ARG A 100 -5.56 -12.84 -34.31
C ARG A 100 -5.40 -14.35 -34.49
N SER A 101 -6.23 -15.14 -33.82
CA SER A 101 -6.25 -16.59 -34.01
C SER A 101 -6.57 -16.91 -35.48
N ARG A 102 -5.94 -17.96 -36.01
CA ARG A 102 -6.23 -18.47 -37.37
C ARG A 102 -7.52 -19.29 -37.40
N ASP A 103 -7.94 -19.81 -36.25
CA ASP A 103 -9.13 -20.64 -36.11
C ASP A 103 -10.36 -19.74 -36.02
N ALA A 104 -11.31 -19.88 -36.97
CA ALA A 104 -12.53 -19.08 -37.03
C ALA A 104 -13.45 -19.28 -35.81
N ASN A 105 -13.39 -20.47 -35.19
CA ASN A 105 -14.18 -20.82 -33.99
C ASN A 105 -13.52 -20.38 -32.67
N CYS A 106 -12.29 -19.85 -32.71
CA CYS A 106 -11.55 -19.44 -31.52
C CYS A 106 -11.54 -17.91 -31.42
N GLU A 107 -12.34 -17.36 -30.51
CA GLU A 107 -12.29 -15.94 -30.19
C GLU A 107 -10.92 -15.57 -29.61
N SER A 108 -10.22 -14.64 -30.23
CA SER A 108 -8.91 -14.18 -29.77
C SER A 108 -9.05 -13.16 -28.62
N GLU A 109 -9.51 -13.62 -27.46
CA GLU A 109 -9.81 -12.78 -26.29
C GLU A 109 -8.57 -11.97 -25.84
N ARG A 110 -7.40 -12.62 -25.76
CA ARG A 110 -6.13 -11.96 -25.39
C ARG A 110 -5.72 -10.84 -26.37
N TYR A 111 -5.96 -11.04 -27.67
CA TYR A 111 -5.69 -10.03 -28.69
C TYR A 111 -6.63 -8.82 -28.54
N SER A 112 -7.92 -9.07 -28.29
CA SER A 112 -8.90 -8.01 -28.05
C SER A 112 -8.58 -7.21 -26.79
N LEU A 113 -8.25 -7.90 -25.69
CA LEU A 113 -7.78 -7.28 -24.44
C LEU A 113 -6.53 -6.43 -24.67
N TYR A 114 -5.55 -6.95 -25.42
CA TYR A 114 -4.36 -6.18 -25.75
C TYR A 114 -4.69 -4.91 -26.55
N LYS A 115 -5.51 -5.02 -27.60
CA LYS A 115 -5.84 -3.92 -28.49
C LYS A 115 -6.68 -2.81 -27.83
N TYR A 116 -7.67 -3.18 -27.01
CA TYR A 116 -8.63 -2.23 -26.46
C TYR A 116 -8.33 -1.79 -25.03
N TRP A 117 -7.54 -2.56 -24.27
CA TRP A 117 -7.27 -2.27 -22.86
C TRP A 117 -5.79 -2.09 -22.55
N ALA A 118 -4.91 -3.04 -22.92
CA ALA A 118 -3.50 -3.04 -22.49
C ALA A 118 -2.55 -2.17 -23.34
N ARG A 119 -3.02 -1.54 -24.43
CA ARG A 119 -2.21 -0.57 -25.18
C ARG A 119 -2.16 0.76 -24.44
N PHE A 120 -0.96 1.31 -24.29
CA PHE A 120 -0.74 2.63 -23.70
C PHE A 120 -1.52 3.76 -24.39
N SER A 121 -1.78 3.67 -25.70
CA SER A 121 -2.58 4.66 -26.43
C SER A 121 -4.08 4.64 -26.10
N SER A 122 -4.57 3.59 -25.43
CA SER A 122 -5.97 3.46 -25.02
C SER A 122 -6.25 4.04 -23.63
N PHE A 123 -5.38 4.91 -23.09
CA PHE A 123 -5.48 5.44 -21.72
C PHE A 123 -6.82 6.15 -21.42
N TYR A 124 -7.42 6.81 -22.42
CA TYR A 124 -8.68 7.54 -22.31
C TYR A 124 -9.94 6.65 -22.35
N LYS A 125 -9.80 5.36 -22.67
CA LYS A 125 -10.95 4.44 -22.77
C LYS A 125 -11.25 3.80 -21.42
N GLU A 126 -12.53 3.60 -21.15
CA GLU A 126 -13.00 2.82 -20.01
C GLU A 126 -12.49 1.38 -20.03
N GLN A 127 -12.40 0.78 -18.84
CA GLN A 127 -11.91 -0.58 -18.68
C GLN A 127 -13.01 -1.61 -19.02
N PRO A 128 -12.75 -2.61 -19.88
CA PRO A 128 -13.72 -3.64 -20.22
C PRO A 128 -13.77 -4.74 -19.13
N LEU A 129 -14.31 -4.40 -17.95
CA LEU A 129 -14.32 -5.26 -16.76
C LEU A 129 -14.91 -6.66 -17.02
N ASN A 130 -16.01 -6.76 -17.77
CA ASN A 130 -16.64 -8.05 -18.09
C ASN A 130 -15.73 -8.96 -18.93
N LEU A 131 -14.93 -8.40 -19.84
CA LEU A 131 -13.98 -9.17 -20.65
C LEU A 131 -12.76 -9.59 -19.83
N ILE A 132 -12.29 -8.71 -18.93
CA ILE A 132 -11.21 -9.01 -17.98
C ILE A 132 -11.64 -10.15 -17.06
N ARG A 133 -12.83 -10.07 -16.48
CA ARG A 133 -13.42 -11.14 -15.66
C ARG A 133 -13.50 -12.46 -16.43
N LYS A 134 -14.06 -12.46 -17.65
CA LYS A 134 -14.19 -13.68 -18.46
C LYS A 134 -12.84 -14.35 -18.72
N TYR A 135 -11.78 -13.56 -18.93
CA TYR A 135 -10.46 -14.09 -19.28
C TYR A 135 -9.59 -14.45 -18.07
N TYR A 136 -9.55 -13.61 -17.04
CA TYR A 136 -8.66 -13.75 -15.87
C TYR A 136 -9.36 -14.25 -14.60
N GLY A 137 -10.68 -14.21 -14.54
CA GLY A 137 -11.47 -14.51 -13.33
C GLY A 137 -11.77 -13.27 -12.48
N GLU A 138 -12.59 -13.48 -11.45
CA GLU A 138 -13.11 -12.41 -10.60
C GLU A 138 -12.04 -11.81 -9.66
N LYS A 139 -11.07 -12.59 -9.16
CA LYS A 139 -9.99 -12.06 -8.28
C LYS A 139 -9.14 -10.97 -8.95
N ILE A 140 -8.86 -11.10 -10.25
CA ILE A 140 -8.16 -10.06 -11.04
C ILE A 140 -9.14 -9.00 -11.52
N GLY A 141 -10.38 -9.38 -11.85
CA GLY A 141 -11.44 -8.44 -12.22
C GLY A 141 -11.72 -7.39 -11.13
N ILE A 142 -11.82 -7.81 -9.86
CA ILE A 142 -12.10 -6.91 -8.73
C ILE A 142 -10.95 -5.93 -8.48
N TYR A 143 -9.70 -6.36 -8.67
CA TYR A 143 -8.53 -5.49 -8.57
C TYR A 143 -8.59 -4.34 -9.58
N PHE A 144 -8.81 -4.64 -10.86
CA PHE A 144 -8.92 -3.60 -11.88
C PHE A 144 -10.18 -2.74 -11.72
N ALA A 145 -11.27 -3.30 -11.20
CA ALA A 145 -12.47 -2.54 -10.85
C ALA A 145 -12.20 -1.56 -9.71
N TRP A 146 -11.48 -1.98 -8.67
CA TRP A 146 -11.05 -1.14 -7.56
C TRP A 146 -10.09 -0.05 -8.01
N LEU A 147 -9.07 -0.39 -8.78
CA LEU A 147 -8.07 0.55 -9.29
C LEU A 147 -8.72 1.60 -10.21
N GLY A 148 -9.66 1.18 -11.06
CA GLY A 148 -10.45 2.08 -11.91
C GLY A 148 -11.32 3.04 -11.09
N PHE A 149 -12.05 2.51 -10.11
CA PHE A 149 -12.88 3.32 -9.21
C PHE A 149 -12.05 4.31 -8.38
N TYR A 150 -10.90 3.86 -7.87
CA TYR A 150 -9.95 4.71 -7.15
C TYR A 150 -9.45 5.84 -8.03
N THR A 151 -9.06 5.57 -9.28
CA THR A 151 -8.63 6.59 -10.26
C THR A 151 -9.74 7.60 -10.57
N GLU A 152 -10.98 7.13 -10.73
CA GLU A 152 -12.15 7.99 -10.97
C GLU A 152 -12.40 8.92 -9.78
N MET A 153 -12.44 8.39 -8.55
CA MET A 153 -12.65 9.19 -7.35
C MET A 153 -11.52 10.20 -7.11
N LEU A 154 -10.28 9.81 -7.41
CA LEU A 154 -9.10 10.66 -7.27
C LEU A 154 -9.13 11.87 -8.21
N SER A 155 -9.81 11.76 -9.36
CA SER A 155 -9.97 12.88 -10.29
C SER A 155 -10.69 14.08 -9.65
N TYR A 156 -11.72 13.83 -8.82
CA TYR A 156 -12.42 14.88 -8.08
C TYR A 156 -11.50 15.55 -7.05
N ALA A 157 -10.70 14.77 -6.32
CA ALA A 157 -9.73 15.29 -5.37
C ALA A 157 -8.62 16.11 -6.05
N ALA A 158 -8.14 15.65 -7.21
CA ALA A 158 -7.11 16.35 -7.98
C ALA A 158 -7.60 17.71 -8.50
N VAL A 159 -8.86 17.81 -8.94
CA VAL A 159 -9.45 19.08 -9.38
C VAL A 159 -9.51 20.08 -8.22
N VAL A 160 -10.05 19.67 -7.05
CA VAL A 160 -10.13 20.57 -5.88
C VAL A 160 -8.75 20.94 -5.36
N GLY A 161 -7.80 20.01 -5.33
CA GLY A 161 -6.41 20.26 -4.93
C GLY A 161 -5.70 21.25 -5.88
N LEU A 162 -5.91 21.12 -7.19
CA LEU A 162 -5.38 22.06 -8.18
C LEU A 162 -5.98 23.46 -8.01
N LEU A 163 -7.29 23.58 -7.74
CA LEU A 163 -7.92 24.87 -7.46
C LEU A 163 -7.34 25.54 -6.20
N CYS A 164 -7.10 24.78 -5.14
CA CYS A 164 -6.47 25.29 -3.92
C CYS A 164 -5.03 25.76 -4.16
N PHE A 165 -4.29 25.06 -5.02
CA PHE A 165 -2.95 25.45 -5.42
C PHE A 165 -2.97 26.72 -6.29
N ILE A 166 -3.87 26.81 -7.28
CA ILE A 166 -4.05 28.02 -8.11
C ILE A 166 -4.41 29.22 -7.24
N TYR A 167 -5.26 29.03 -6.22
CA TYR A 167 -5.56 30.09 -5.24
C TYR A 167 -4.27 30.57 -4.53
N GLY A 168 -3.43 29.65 -4.06
CA GLY A 168 -2.14 30.00 -3.44
C GLY A 168 -1.18 30.75 -4.38
N VAL A 169 -1.19 30.42 -5.68
CA VAL A 169 -0.43 31.17 -6.71
C VAL A 169 -1.05 32.55 -6.96
N ALA A 170 -2.38 32.65 -7.04
CA ALA A 170 -3.07 33.91 -7.30
C ALA A 170 -2.89 34.92 -6.15
N THR A 171 -2.87 34.45 -4.91
CA THR A 171 -2.64 35.29 -3.72
C THR A 171 -1.18 35.34 -3.29
N PHE A 172 -0.25 34.91 -4.15
CA PHE A 172 1.17 34.90 -3.85
C PHE A 172 1.64 36.30 -3.47
N ASP A 173 1.37 37.32 -4.29
CA ASP A 173 1.88 38.69 -4.08
C ASP A 173 1.18 39.46 -2.95
N GLU A 174 0.10 38.97 -2.36
CA GLU A 174 -0.67 39.71 -1.33
C GLU A 174 -0.16 39.47 0.11
N ASN A 175 0.86 38.64 0.29
CA ASN A 175 1.27 38.17 1.61
C ASN A 175 2.12 39.16 2.41
N VAL A 176 1.55 39.64 3.53
CA VAL A 176 2.20 40.59 4.44
C VAL A 176 3.44 40.00 5.11
N TRP A 177 3.36 38.80 5.68
CA TRP A 177 4.47 38.21 6.45
C TRP A 177 5.68 37.83 5.57
N SER A 178 5.45 37.29 4.37
CA SER A 178 6.53 36.99 3.41
C SER A 178 7.21 38.27 2.94
N LYS A 179 6.44 39.35 2.72
CA LYS A 179 6.99 40.69 2.44
C LYS A 179 7.80 41.23 3.61
N GLU A 180 7.38 41.05 4.86
CA GLU A 180 8.16 41.47 6.04
C GLU A 180 9.52 40.78 6.14
N ILE A 181 9.57 39.47 5.86
CA ILE A 181 10.82 38.69 5.86
C ILE A 181 11.76 39.17 4.76
N CYS A 182 11.22 39.47 3.57
CA CYS A 182 12.01 39.89 2.42
C CYS A 182 12.38 41.37 2.41
N ASN A 183 11.75 42.19 3.26
CA ASN A 183 12.05 43.61 3.33
C ASN A 183 13.38 43.84 4.06
N ASP A 184 14.33 44.50 3.39
CA ASP A 184 15.66 44.78 3.94
C ASP A 184 15.62 45.65 5.20
N THR A 185 14.61 46.51 5.35
CA THR A 185 14.49 47.36 6.55
C THR A 185 13.99 46.61 7.77
N ILE A 186 13.23 45.52 7.57
CA ILE A 186 12.64 44.72 8.66
C ILE A 186 13.42 43.41 8.80
N GLY A 187 13.24 42.48 7.86
CA GLY A 187 13.93 41.19 7.84
C GLY A 187 15.44 41.28 7.68
N GLY A 188 15.96 42.30 6.99
CA GLY A 188 17.41 42.52 6.85
C GLY A 188 18.12 43.03 8.12
N GLN A 189 17.37 43.60 9.07
CA GLN A 189 17.88 44.03 10.37
C GLN A 189 17.78 42.93 11.45
N ILE A 190 16.90 41.94 11.26
CA ILE A 190 16.72 40.86 12.21
C ILE A 190 17.85 39.83 12.08
N VAL A 191 18.65 39.72 13.13
CA VAL A 191 19.76 38.77 13.25
C VAL A 191 19.29 37.54 14.02
N MET A 192 19.50 36.36 13.44
CA MET A 192 19.06 35.08 13.98
C MET A 192 20.22 34.34 14.65
N CYS A 193 19.91 33.59 15.70
CA CYS A 193 20.88 32.76 16.42
C CYS A 193 21.38 31.59 15.55
N PRO A 194 22.59 31.07 15.81
CA PRO A 194 23.19 29.99 15.01
C PRO A 194 22.47 28.66 15.21
N LEU A 195 22.31 27.93 14.10
CA LEU A 195 21.55 26.67 14.04
C LEU A 195 22.36 25.44 14.45
N CYS A 196 23.68 25.56 14.54
CA CYS A 196 24.57 24.47 14.97
C CYS A 196 25.67 24.95 15.89
N ASP A 197 26.27 23.99 16.60
CA ASP A 197 27.33 24.27 17.57
C ASP A 197 28.67 24.46 16.84
N LYS A 198 29.40 25.53 17.21
CA LYS A 198 30.74 25.92 16.72
C LYS A 198 30.86 26.32 15.24
N LYS A 199 30.34 25.51 14.32
CA LYS A 199 30.55 25.65 12.87
C LYS A 199 29.54 26.54 12.14
N CYS A 200 28.51 27.04 12.81
CA CYS A 200 27.51 27.92 12.20
C CYS A 200 27.62 29.34 12.73
N GLY A 201 27.82 30.32 11.84
CA GLY A 201 27.74 31.73 12.16
C GLY A 201 26.30 32.26 12.30
N TYR A 202 26.18 33.51 12.75
CA TYR A 202 24.92 34.24 12.74
C TYR A 202 24.46 34.56 11.31
N TRP A 203 23.16 34.63 11.11
CA TRP A 203 22.57 34.84 9.79
C TRP A 203 21.40 35.84 9.86
N LYS A 204 21.12 36.52 8.75
CA LYS A 204 20.03 37.49 8.63
C LYS A 204 18.75 36.81 8.18
N LEU A 205 17.60 37.24 8.67
CA LEU A 205 16.32 36.63 8.32
C LEU A 205 15.98 36.75 6.82
N SER A 206 16.42 37.84 6.16
CA SER A 206 16.16 38.07 4.72
C SER A 206 16.73 36.99 3.79
N THR A 207 17.73 36.21 4.22
CA THR A 207 18.26 35.08 3.41
C THR A 207 17.21 33.98 3.21
N THR A 208 16.20 33.89 4.09
CA THR A 208 15.11 32.91 4.02
C THR A 208 13.90 33.38 3.23
N CYS A 209 14.04 34.50 2.50
CA CYS A 209 12.98 35.09 1.68
C CYS A 209 12.36 34.08 0.69
N SER A 210 13.17 33.45 -0.16
CA SER A 210 12.68 32.51 -1.19
C SER A 210 11.93 31.31 -0.59
N SER A 211 12.49 30.70 0.47
CA SER A 211 11.84 29.60 1.21
C SER A 211 10.51 30.05 1.82
N SER A 212 10.45 31.25 2.40
CA SER A 212 9.22 31.78 3.00
C SER A 212 8.09 31.98 1.98
N TRP A 213 8.42 32.45 0.76
CA TRP A 213 7.48 32.58 -0.34
C TRP A 213 6.98 31.22 -0.85
N GLN A 214 7.89 30.25 -0.99
CA GLN A 214 7.51 28.88 -1.34
C GLN A 214 6.63 28.23 -0.27
N SER A 215 6.84 28.56 1.01
CA SER A 215 6.05 28.01 2.11
C SER A 215 4.61 28.48 2.02
N TYR A 216 4.39 29.76 1.70
CA TYR A 216 3.04 30.31 1.52
C TYR A 216 2.22 29.57 0.46
N LEU A 217 2.85 29.18 -0.65
CA LEU A 217 2.19 28.47 -1.75
C LEU A 217 1.46 27.21 -1.26
N PHE A 218 2.05 26.54 -0.27
CA PHE A 218 1.51 25.32 0.34
C PHE A 218 0.82 25.57 1.70
N ASP A 219 1.15 26.64 2.41
CA ASP A 219 0.58 27.00 3.72
C ASP A 219 -0.35 28.22 3.65
N ASN A 220 -1.45 28.06 2.91
CA ASN A 220 -2.48 29.07 2.71
C ASN A 220 -3.80 28.67 3.38
N THR A 221 -4.76 29.59 3.47
CA THR A 221 -6.06 29.29 4.11
C THR A 221 -6.87 28.24 3.35
N ALA A 222 -6.67 28.11 2.03
CA ALA A 222 -7.36 27.10 1.22
C ALA A 222 -6.87 25.67 1.52
N THR A 223 -5.64 25.47 2.00
CA THR A 223 -5.14 24.13 2.34
C THR A 223 -5.81 23.55 3.59
N VAL A 224 -6.27 24.39 4.52
CA VAL A 224 -7.10 23.97 5.65
C VAL A 224 -8.46 23.46 5.17
N PHE A 225 -9.09 24.21 4.26
CA PHE A 225 -10.33 23.77 3.60
C PHE A 225 -10.10 22.45 2.86
N PHE A 226 -8.98 22.34 2.13
CA PHE A 226 -8.64 21.13 1.41
C PHE A 226 -8.44 19.92 2.32
N ALA A 227 -7.81 20.10 3.48
CA ALA A 227 -7.61 19.02 4.45
C ALA A 227 -8.97 18.49 4.99
N ILE A 228 -9.93 19.38 5.26
CA ILE A 228 -11.29 18.98 5.66
C ILE A 228 -12.00 18.28 4.50
N PHE A 229 -11.94 18.84 3.29
CA PHE A 229 -12.50 18.22 2.09
C PHE A 229 -11.94 16.81 1.86
N MET A 230 -10.64 16.62 2.03
CA MET A 230 -9.99 15.31 1.86
C MET A 230 -10.44 14.31 2.93
N GLY A 231 -10.63 14.75 4.18
CA GLY A 231 -11.25 13.90 5.21
C GLY A 231 -12.63 13.39 4.79
N ILE A 232 -13.46 14.26 4.22
CA ILE A 232 -14.80 13.89 3.70
C ILE A 232 -14.67 13.00 2.46
N TRP A 233 -13.80 13.36 1.51
CA TRP A 233 -13.56 12.60 0.28
C TRP A 233 -13.16 11.14 0.58
N VAL A 234 -12.28 10.91 1.56
CA VAL A 234 -11.89 9.56 1.98
C VAL A 234 -13.08 8.76 2.47
N THR A 235 -13.98 9.36 3.26
CA THR A 235 -15.18 8.67 3.74
C THR A 235 -16.12 8.33 2.59
N LEU A 236 -16.34 9.26 1.65
CA LEU A 236 -17.15 9.01 0.46
C LEU A 236 -16.54 7.93 -0.43
N PHE A 237 -15.22 7.93 -0.62
CA PHE A 237 -14.50 6.92 -1.38
C PHE A 237 -14.75 5.51 -0.83
N LEU A 238 -14.62 5.31 0.49
CA LEU A 238 -14.82 4.00 1.11
C LEU A 238 -16.27 3.54 1.05
N GLU A 239 -17.24 4.41 1.38
CA GLU A 239 -18.67 4.02 1.33
C GLU A 239 -19.16 3.78 -0.10
N PHE A 240 -18.71 4.58 -1.07
CA PHE A 240 -19.03 4.33 -2.48
C PHE A 240 -18.31 3.09 -3.03
N TRP A 241 -17.12 2.76 -2.54
CA TRP A 241 -16.45 1.51 -2.89
C TRP A 241 -17.26 0.31 -2.42
N LYS A 242 -17.69 0.26 -1.14
CA LYS A 242 -18.55 -0.83 -0.63
C LYS A 242 -19.80 -1.00 -1.49
N ARG A 243 -20.44 0.12 -1.84
CA ARG A 243 -21.63 0.12 -2.70
C ARG A 243 -21.36 -0.39 -4.12
N ARG A 244 -20.19 -0.05 -4.68
CA ARG A 244 -19.74 -0.57 -5.99
C ARG A 244 -19.41 -2.05 -5.91
N GLN A 245 -18.73 -2.48 -4.85
CA GLN A 245 -18.40 -3.87 -4.58
C GLN A 245 -19.67 -4.73 -4.49
N ALA A 246 -20.66 -4.33 -3.69
CA ALA A 246 -21.94 -5.05 -3.57
C ALA A 246 -22.68 -5.21 -4.92
N ARG A 247 -22.57 -4.23 -5.82
CA ARG A 247 -23.11 -4.36 -7.19
C ARG A 247 -22.33 -5.38 -8.01
N LEU A 248 -21.00 -5.38 -7.93
CA LEU A 248 -20.15 -6.34 -8.64
C LEU A 248 -20.32 -7.76 -8.10
N GLU A 249 -20.46 -7.92 -6.78
CA GLU A 249 -20.74 -9.21 -6.14
C GLU A 249 -22.03 -9.85 -6.68
N TYR A 250 -23.07 -9.04 -6.86
CA TYR A 250 -24.32 -9.47 -7.48
C TYR A 250 -24.19 -9.72 -8.99
N GLU A 251 -23.64 -8.78 -9.76
CA GLU A 251 -23.45 -8.93 -11.22
C GLU A 251 -22.52 -10.10 -11.58
N TRP A 252 -21.63 -10.49 -10.67
CA TRP A 252 -20.66 -11.55 -10.86
C TRP A 252 -21.05 -12.88 -10.23
N ASP A 253 -22.23 -12.97 -9.61
CA ASP A 253 -22.75 -14.20 -9.02
C ASP A 253 -21.78 -14.79 -7.97
N LEU A 254 -21.38 -13.93 -7.04
CA LEU A 254 -20.38 -14.22 -5.99
C LEU A 254 -20.99 -14.36 -4.59
N VAL A 255 -22.31 -14.21 -4.45
CA VAL A 255 -23.01 -14.13 -3.14
C VAL A 255 -22.98 -15.48 -2.39
N ASP A 256 -23.15 -16.60 -3.09
CA ASP A 256 -23.34 -17.93 -2.46
C ASP A 256 -22.09 -18.83 -2.44
N PHE A 257 -20.96 -18.36 -2.98
CA PHE A 257 -19.84 -19.25 -3.32
C PHE A 257 -18.87 -19.55 -2.16
N GLU A 258 -18.87 -18.73 -1.10
CA GLU A 258 -17.70 -18.61 -0.24
C GLU A 258 -17.70 -19.50 1.01
N GLU A 259 -18.86 -19.78 1.61
CA GLU A 259 -18.91 -20.62 2.82
C GLU A 259 -18.52 -22.07 2.54
N GLU A 260 -18.83 -22.61 1.35
CA GLU A 260 -18.56 -24.02 1.03
C GLU A 260 -17.16 -24.29 0.45
N GLN A 261 -16.60 -23.41 -0.39
CA GLN A 261 -15.34 -23.74 -1.09
C GLN A 261 -14.06 -23.34 -0.34
N GLN A 262 -14.07 -22.25 0.44
CA GLN A 262 -12.86 -21.79 1.15
C GLN A 262 -12.53 -22.64 2.37
N GLN A 263 -13.53 -23.28 2.99
CA GLN A 263 -13.32 -24.22 4.08
C GLN A 263 -12.67 -25.54 3.61
N LEU A 264 -12.82 -25.88 2.33
CA LEU A 264 -12.40 -27.18 1.78
C LEU A 264 -10.96 -27.19 1.23
N GLN A 265 -10.35 -26.03 0.93
CA GLN A 265 -8.98 -25.95 0.40
C GLN A 265 -7.96 -25.72 1.51
N LEU A 266 -7.53 -26.81 2.15
CA LEU A 266 -6.42 -26.82 3.10
C LEU A 266 -5.09 -26.58 2.37
N ARG A 267 -4.18 -25.82 3.00
CA ARG A 267 -2.82 -25.64 2.47
C ARG A 267 -2.04 -26.97 2.59
N PRO A 268 -1.29 -27.40 1.56
CA PRO A 268 -0.53 -28.65 1.59
C PRO A 268 0.45 -28.76 2.77
N GLU A 269 1.12 -27.66 3.10
CA GLU A 269 2.04 -27.56 4.24
C GLU A 269 1.37 -27.73 5.60
N TYR A 270 0.08 -27.38 5.69
CA TYR A 270 -0.72 -27.61 6.88
C TYR A 270 -1.01 -29.11 7.00
N GLU A 271 -1.42 -29.74 5.90
CA GLU A 271 -1.75 -31.17 5.88
C GLU A 271 -0.56 -32.07 6.20
N THR A 272 0.64 -31.73 5.75
CA THR A 272 1.85 -32.53 6.04
C THR A 272 2.24 -32.51 7.52
N LYS A 273 1.84 -31.46 8.25
CA LYS A 273 2.11 -31.31 9.68
C LYS A 273 0.99 -31.90 10.55
N CYS A 274 -0.18 -32.20 9.99
CA CYS A 274 -1.32 -32.73 10.75
C CYS A 274 -1.05 -34.13 11.32
N THR A 275 -1.54 -34.38 12.53
CA THR A 275 -1.30 -35.63 13.28
C THR A 275 -2.53 -36.54 13.31
N HIS A 276 -3.71 -36.01 13.64
CA HIS A 276 -4.93 -36.80 13.82
C HIS A 276 -6.15 -36.20 13.09
N ARG A 277 -7.20 -37.01 12.95
CA ARG A 277 -8.48 -36.58 12.38
C ARG A 277 -9.51 -36.35 13.48
N ARG A 278 -10.25 -35.25 13.39
CA ARG A 278 -11.34 -34.88 14.30
C ARG A 278 -12.62 -34.69 13.51
N LEU A 279 -13.73 -35.22 14.03
CA LEU A 279 -15.06 -34.99 13.46
C LEU A 279 -15.46 -33.52 13.68
N ASN A 280 -15.72 -32.79 12.60
CA ASN A 280 -16.29 -31.45 12.69
C ASN A 280 -17.76 -31.54 13.12
N ARG A 281 -18.13 -30.74 14.12
CA ARG A 281 -19.48 -30.72 14.68
C ARG A 281 -20.52 -30.18 13.70
N VAL A 282 -20.12 -29.28 12.80
CA VAL A 282 -21.02 -28.60 11.86
C VAL A 282 -21.19 -29.44 10.60
N THR A 283 -20.09 -29.78 9.93
CA THR A 283 -20.14 -30.51 8.64
C THR A 283 -20.34 -32.01 8.81
N GLN A 284 -20.15 -32.56 10.02
CA GLN A 284 -20.14 -34.02 10.27
C GLN A 284 -19.09 -34.78 9.44
N GLU A 285 -18.08 -34.08 8.92
CA GLU A 285 -16.97 -34.66 8.17
C GLU A 285 -15.71 -34.78 9.04
N LEU A 286 -14.87 -35.78 8.73
CA LEU A 286 -13.58 -35.99 9.41
C LEU A 286 -12.54 -35.03 8.85
N GLU A 287 -12.13 -34.04 9.65
CA GLU A 287 -11.11 -33.04 9.28
C GLU A 287 -9.75 -33.36 9.89
N TRP A 288 -8.68 -33.03 9.16
CA TRP A 288 -7.33 -33.07 9.69
C TRP A 288 -7.09 -31.92 10.67
N VAL A 289 -6.57 -32.24 11.85
CA VAL A 289 -6.24 -31.25 12.87
C VAL A 289 -4.78 -31.42 13.28
N LEU A 290 -4.13 -30.29 13.48
CA LEU A 290 -2.78 -30.19 14.00
C LEU A 290 -2.81 -30.24 15.55
N ASP A 291 -2.16 -31.23 16.16
CA ASP A 291 -1.94 -31.28 17.61
C ASP A 291 -0.93 -30.21 18.05
N GLN A 292 -1.42 -28.99 18.25
CA GLN A 292 -0.66 -27.94 18.91
C GLN A 292 -1.16 -27.77 20.34
N SER A 293 -0.23 -27.87 21.29
CA SER A 293 -0.52 -27.41 22.64
C SER A 293 -0.83 -25.90 22.59
N PRO A 294 -1.79 -25.40 23.38
CA PRO A 294 -2.09 -23.96 23.41
C PRO A 294 -0.85 -23.12 23.77
N ALA A 295 0.08 -23.67 24.54
CA ALA A 295 1.36 -23.05 24.86
C ALA A 295 2.29 -22.92 23.64
N ASP A 296 2.39 -23.92 22.77
CA ASP A 296 3.20 -23.83 21.54
C ASP A 296 2.61 -22.80 20.56
N LYS A 297 1.28 -22.79 20.41
CA LYS A 297 0.59 -21.80 19.58
C LYS A 297 0.80 -20.37 20.08
N ALA A 298 0.69 -20.16 21.39
CA ALA A 298 0.97 -18.87 22.02
C ALA A 298 2.45 -18.48 21.88
N GLY A 299 3.38 -19.42 22.07
CA GLY A 299 4.82 -19.18 21.93
C GLY A 299 5.21 -18.75 20.52
N ARG A 300 4.70 -19.43 19.49
CA ARG A 300 4.92 -19.05 18.08
C ARG A 300 4.33 -17.68 17.75
N PHE A 301 3.13 -17.39 18.26
CA PHE A 301 2.49 -16.08 18.07
C PHE A 301 3.31 -14.97 18.72
N ILE A 302 3.75 -15.14 19.97
CA ILE A 302 4.61 -14.17 20.67
C ILE A 302 5.92 -13.98 19.91
N LEU A 303 6.57 -15.07 19.47
CA LEU A 303 7.82 -14.98 18.72
C LEU A 303 7.64 -14.25 17.38
N CYS A 304 6.54 -14.51 16.67
CA CYS A 304 6.20 -13.76 15.46
C CYS A 304 6.07 -12.26 15.74
N TRP A 305 5.21 -11.86 16.67
CA TRP A 305 5.02 -10.44 16.96
C TRP A 305 6.28 -9.78 17.54
N ALA A 306 7.07 -10.51 18.33
CA ALA A 306 8.37 -10.04 18.80
C ALA A 306 9.33 -9.77 17.64
N THR A 307 9.38 -10.66 16.63
CA THR A 307 10.19 -10.42 15.42
C THR A 307 9.70 -9.21 14.62
N VAL A 308 8.38 -9.02 14.49
CA VAL A 308 7.81 -7.82 13.82
C VAL A 308 8.23 -6.54 14.57
N VAL A 309 8.11 -6.51 15.89
CA VAL A 309 8.51 -5.36 16.72
C VAL A 309 10.01 -5.08 16.63
N LEU A 310 10.85 -6.12 16.59
CA LEU A 310 12.30 -5.97 16.40
C LEU A 310 12.63 -5.33 15.05
N TRP A 311 11.97 -5.72 13.97
CA TRP A 311 12.18 -5.10 12.67
C TRP A 311 11.66 -3.65 12.62
N ILE A 312 10.57 -3.35 13.32
CA ILE A 312 10.09 -1.97 13.49
C ILE A 312 11.12 -1.12 14.28
N SER A 313 11.73 -1.67 15.34
CA SER A 313 12.76 -0.94 16.08
C SER A 313 14.04 -0.74 15.26
N LEU A 314 14.39 -1.68 14.39
CA LEU A 314 15.49 -1.53 13.43
C LEU A 314 15.24 -0.37 12.48
N ILE A 315 14.02 -0.20 11.95
CA ILE A 315 13.66 0.96 11.12
C ILE A 315 13.88 2.27 11.90
N ILE A 316 13.39 2.34 13.14
CA ILE A 316 13.56 3.53 13.98
C ILE A 316 15.05 3.84 14.19
N ALA A 317 15.88 2.81 14.42
CA ALA A 317 17.32 2.98 14.52
C ALA A 317 17.95 3.49 13.23
N CYS A 318 17.51 3.01 12.06
CA CYS A 318 17.96 3.52 10.76
C CYS A 318 17.59 5.00 10.56
N ILE A 319 16.39 5.43 10.98
CA ILE A 319 15.99 6.85 10.92
C ILE A 319 16.88 7.71 11.80
N ILE A 320 17.16 7.27 13.03
CA ILE A 320 18.12 7.96 13.92
C ILE A 320 19.49 8.04 13.24
N GLY A 321 19.91 6.99 12.55
CA GLY A 321 21.13 6.98 11.72
C GLY A 321 21.10 8.01 10.59
N VAL A 322 19.98 8.15 9.87
CA VAL A 322 19.79 9.18 8.81
C VAL A 322 19.82 10.59 9.40
N ILE A 323 19.24 10.80 10.58
CA ILE A 323 19.29 12.09 11.29
C ILE A 323 20.73 12.41 11.69
N ALA A 324 21.47 11.45 12.26
CA ALA A 324 22.87 11.62 12.58
C ALA A 324 23.71 11.95 11.34
N TYR A 325 23.42 11.29 10.20
CA TYR A 325 24.03 11.61 8.91
C TYR A 325 23.73 13.05 8.48
N ARG A 326 22.46 13.50 8.58
CA ARG A 326 22.06 14.89 8.23
C ARG A 326 22.82 15.92 9.05
N LEU A 327 22.94 15.71 10.36
CA LEU A 327 23.68 16.59 11.26
C LEU A 327 25.18 16.66 10.89
N ALA A 328 25.80 15.51 10.65
CA ALA A 328 27.21 15.45 10.27
C ALA A 328 27.49 16.11 8.91
N VAL A 329 26.61 15.87 7.93
CA VAL A 329 26.74 16.38 6.58
C VAL A 329 26.41 17.86 6.49
N PHE A 330 25.45 18.36 7.28
CA PHE A 330 25.21 19.80 7.42
C PHE A 330 26.45 20.53 7.93
N ALA A 331 27.10 20.00 8.97
CA ALA A 331 28.35 20.56 9.48
C ALA A 331 29.49 20.50 8.42
N ALA A 332 29.57 19.40 7.67
CA ALA A 332 30.56 19.25 6.60
C ALA A 332 30.31 20.23 5.43
N PHE A 333 29.07 20.36 4.95
CA PHE A 333 28.73 21.31 3.87
C PHE A 333 28.93 22.76 4.29
N ALA A 334 28.65 23.11 5.54
CA ALA A 334 28.97 24.42 6.09
C ALA A 334 30.47 24.71 6.02
N SER A 335 31.33 23.71 6.29
CA SER A 335 32.78 23.86 6.16
C SER A 335 33.29 23.85 4.71
N ILE A 336 32.73 23.01 3.83
CA ILE A 336 33.23 22.82 2.46
C ILE A 336 32.87 24.00 1.55
N MET A 337 31.67 24.59 1.71
CA MET A 337 31.29 25.78 0.94
C MET A 337 32.11 27.04 1.31
N LYS A 338 32.85 26.99 2.42
CA LYS A 338 33.80 28.03 2.81
C LYS A 338 35.08 28.02 1.96
N ASP A 339 35.53 26.85 1.52
CA ASP A 339 36.84 26.67 0.87
C ASP A 339 36.77 26.66 -0.67
N SER A 340 35.60 26.41 -1.27
CA SER A 340 35.47 26.39 -2.73
C SER A 340 35.34 27.80 -3.34
N PRO A 341 36.15 28.19 -4.33
CA PRO A 341 36.14 29.51 -4.97
C PRO A 341 34.99 29.66 -5.99
N THR A 342 33.85 29.04 -5.75
CA THR A 342 32.66 29.08 -6.62
C THR A 342 31.64 30.17 -6.24
N ASN A 343 31.95 30.98 -5.22
CA ASN A 343 31.16 32.17 -4.83
C ASN A 343 31.27 33.34 -5.82
N LYS A 344 31.91 33.17 -6.99
CA LYS A 344 31.95 34.19 -8.07
C LYS A 344 30.91 33.97 -9.17
N LEU A 345 30.02 32.98 -9.04
CA LEU A 345 28.94 32.75 -9.99
C LEU A 345 27.58 32.95 -9.29
N ASP A 346 27.15 34.21 -9.22
CA ASP A 346 25.93 34.70 -8.55
C ASP A 346 24.62 33.98 -8.95
N VAL A 347 24.66 33.21 -10.04
CA VAL A 347 23.50 32.49 -10.60
C VAL A 347 23.30 31.10 -9.99
N VAL A 348 24.33 30.49 -9.39
CA VAL A 348 24.24 29.12 -8.82
C VAL A 348 24.27 29.12 -7.29
N GLY A 349 24.92 30.10 -6.66
CA GLY A 349 24.99 30.22 -5.19
C GLY A 349 23.68 30.58 -4.51
N THR A 350 22.74 31.21 -5.22
CA THR A 350 21.42 31.60 -4.71
C THR A 350 20.39 30.48 -4.75
N LEU A 351 20.62 29.41 -5.54
CA LEU A 351 19.66 28.31 -5.69
C LEU A 351 19.95 27.11 -4.76
N ILE A 352 21.19 26.94 -4.30
CA ILE A 352 21.59 25.79 -3.48
C ILE A 352 22.01 26.27 -2.09
N THR A 353 21.04 26.41 -1.18
CA THR A 353 21.36 26.55 0.24
C THR A 353 21.94 25.22 0.77
N PRO A 354 22.88 25.25 1.72
CA PRO A 354 23.40 24.03 2.38
C PRO A 354 22.28 23.15 2.91
N GLN A 355 21.24 23.78 3.44
CA GLN A 355 20.08 23.13 4.05
C GLN A 355 19.24 22.39 3.00
N PHE A 356 18.93 23.02 1.87
CA PHE A 356 18.20 22.37 0.79
C PHE A 356 18.99 21.19 0.19
N ALA A 357 20.30 21.36 -0.03
CA ALA A 357 21.16 20.29 -0.53
C ALA A 357 21.26 19.09 0.45
N THR A 358 21.42 19.36 1.76
CA THR A 358 21.43 18.32 2.80
C THR A 358 20.09 17.59 2.89
N SER A 359 18.97 18.30 2.75
CA SER A 359 17.62 17.71 2.75
C SER A 359 17.42 16.77 1.56
N VAL A 360 17.77 17.20 0.34
CA VAL A 360 17.61 16.38 -0.88
C VAL A 360 18.50 15.14 -0.80
N THR A 361 19.78 15.30 -0.48
CA THR A 361 20.73 14.17 -0.39
C THR A 361 20.32 13.16 0.67
N ALA A 362 19.90 13.62 1.85
CA ALA A 362 19.43 12.74 2.90
C ALA A 362 18.09 12.06 2.55
N SER A 363 17.19 12.73 1.84
CA SER A 363 15.95 12.13 1.35
C SER A 363 16.21 11.02 0.34
N CYS A 364 17.18 11.19 -0.56
CA CYS A 364 17.62 10.14 -1.50
C CYS A 364 18.25 8.94 -0.77
N ILE A 365 19.12 9.17 0.21
CA ILE A 365 19.73 8.08 0.99
C ILE A 365 18.66 7.32 1.78
N ASN A 366 17.74 8.04 2.42
CA ASN A 366 16.62 7.44 3.13
C ASN A 366 15.78 6.57 2.18
N PHE A 367 15.50 7.04 0.96
CA PHE A 367 14.80 6.25 -0.05
C PHE A 367 15.54 4.95 -0.41
N VAL A 368 16.85 5.00 -0.60
CA VAL A 368 17.67 3.80 -0.88
C VAL A 368 17.62 2.81 0.30
N ILE A 369 17.72 3.30 1.54
CA ILE A 369 17.61 2.46 2.74
C ILE A 369 16.24 1.79 2.81
N ILE A 370 15.16 2.54 2.56
CA ILE A 370 13.79 2.01 2.53
C ILE A 370 13.69 0.84 1.55
N MET A 371 14.25 0.98 0.33
CA MET A 371 14.25 -0.08 -0.68
C MET A 371 14.97 -1.35 -0.22
N ILE A 372 16.16 -1.21 0.38
CA ILE A 372 16.94 -2.35 0.88
C ILE A 372 16.19 -3.06 2.02
N LEU A 373 15.66 -2.31 2.98
CA LEU A 373 14.94 -2.86 4.12
C LEU A 373 13.65 -3.59 3.69
N ASN A 374 12.92 -3.06 2.70
CA ASN A 374 11.74 -3.73 2.14
C ASN A 374 12.08 -5.09 1.53
N PHE A 375 13.14 -5.15 0.73
CA PHE A 375 13.59 -6.40 0.11
C PHE A 375 13.97 -7.46 1.15
N LEU A 376 14.68 -7.05 2.21
CA LEU A 376 15.06 -7.97 3.29
C LEU A 376 13.85 -8.45 4.11
N TYR A 377 12.94 -7.54 4.45
CA TYR A 377 11.79 -7.86 5.28
C TYR A 377 10.78 -8.77 4.58
N GLU A 378 10.61 -8.65 3.27
CA GLU A 378 9.73 -9.53 2.48
C GLU A 378 10.06 -11.01 2.73
N HIS A 379 11.35 -11.37 2.66
CA HIS A 379 11.82 -12.72 2.94
C HIS A 379 11.56 -13.16 4.39
N VAL A 380 11.70 -12.24 5.34
CA VAL A 380 11.46 -12.51 6.76
C VAL A 380 9.97 -12.69 7.03
N ALA A 381 9.11 -11.87 6.44
CA ALA A 381 7.66 -11.93 6.60
C ALA A 381 7.07 -13.25 6.10
N ILE A 382 7.53 -13.74 4.94
CA ILE A 382 7.15 -15.06 4.40
C ILE A 382 7.57 -16.16 5.39
N LYS A 383 8.84 -16.16 5.82
CA LYS A 383 9.38 -17.16 6.74
C LYS A 383 8.66 -17.19 8.10
N ILE A 384 8.35 -16.01 8.65
CA ILE A 384 7.60 -15.90 9.92
C ILE A 384 6.18 -16.43 9.74
N THR A 385 5.53 -16.15 8.62
CA THR A 385 4.13 -16.58 8.38
C THR A 385 4.05 -18.08 8.11
N ASP A 386 5.03 -18.67 7.41
CA ASP A 386 5.12 -20.13 7.23
C ASP A 386 5.38 -20.87 8.56
N MET A 387 6.05 -20.21 9.51
CA MET A 387 6.27 -20.75 10.86
C MET A 387 5.00 -20.78 11.73
N GLU A 388 4.01 -19.92 11.45
CA GLU A 388 2.70 -19.92 12.12
C GLU A 388 1.76 -21.01 11.64
N VAL A 389 2.03 -21.61 10.47
CA VAL A 389 1.29 -22.74 9.89
C VAL A 389 -0.24 -22.48 9.84
N PRO A 390 -0.72 -21.45 9.10
CA PRO A 390 -2.15 -21.20 8.94
C PRO A 390 -2.88 -22.34 8.21
N LYS A 391 -4.19 -22.51 8.48
CA LYS A 391 -4.99 -23.63 7.96
C LYS A 391 -5.31 -23.47 6.48
N THR A 392 -5.72 -22.27 6.07
CA THR A 392 -6.21 -21.97 4.72
C THR A 392 -5.34 -20.93 4.01
N HIS A 393 -5.42 -20.88 2.68
CA HIS A 393 -4.72 -19.88 1.87
C HIS A 393 -5.18 -18.44 2.18
N VAL A 394 -6.46 -18.24 2.44
CA VAL A 394 -7.01 -16.91 2.80
C VAL A 394 -6.47 -16.44 4.15
N GLU A 395 -6.40 -17.34 5.15
CA GLU A 395 -5.83 -17.00 6.46
C GLU A 395 -4.33 -16.68 6.35
N TYR A 396 -3.60 -17.40 5.49
CA TYR A 396 -2.20 -17.11 5.18
C TYR A 396 -2.04 -15.72 4.54
N GLU A 397 -2.80 -15.45 3.47
CA GLU A 397 -2.78 -14.16 2.77
C GLU A 397 -3.11 -13.01 3.75
N ASN A 398 -4.15 -13.14 4.58
CA ASN A 398 -4.54 -12.11 5.54
C ASN A 398 -3.46 -11.85 6.61
N LYS A 399 -2.89 -12.90 7.22
CA LYS A 399 -1.83 -12.74 8.23
C LYS A 399 -0.55 -12.15 7.64
N LEU A 400 -0.17 -12.57 6.44
CA LEU A 400 0.97 -12.00 5.74
C LEU A 400 0.71 -10.52 5.39
N THR A 401 -0.50 -10.21 4.95
CA THR A 401 -0.93 -8.85 4.58
C THR A 401 -0.74 -7.88 5.73
N VAL A 402 -1.25 -8.23 6.93
CA VAL A 402 -1.13 -7.37 8.11
C VAL A 402 0.33 -7.15 8.49
N LYS A 403 1.18 -8.19 8.50
CA LYS A 403 2.60 -8.06 8.89
C LYS A 403 3.40 -7.24 7.88
N MET A 404 3.22 -7.52 6.59
CA MET A 404 3.89 -6.80 5.51
C MET A 404 3.46 -5.33 5.48
N PHE A 405 2.16 -5.07 5.61
CA PHE A 405 1.63 -3.71 5.65
C PHE A 405 2.16 -2.93 6.87
N LEU A 406 2.12 -3.49 8.08
CA LEU A 406 2.61 -2.80 9.28
C LEU A 406 4.08 -2.39 9.15
N PHE A 407 4.93 -3.29 8.65
CA PHE A 407 6.33 -2.97 8.42
C PHE A 407 6.50 -1.87 7.36
N GLN A 408 5.83 -2.00 6.21
CA GLN A 408 5.95 -1.01 5.14
C GLN A 408 5.38 0.34 5.52
N PHE A 409 4.27 0.37 6.27
CA PHE A 409 3.68 1.59 6.82
C PHE A 409 4.72 2.34 7.65
N VAL A 410 5.38 1.66 8.60
CA VAL A 410 6.44 2.29 9.39
C VAL A 410 7.61 2.68 8.50
N ASN A 411 8.11 1.81 7.62
CA ASN A 411 9.30 2.09 6.80
C ASN A 411 9.12 3.31 5.88
N TYR A 412 7.99 3.42 5.19
CA TYR A 412 7.74 4.53 4.27
C TYR A 412 7.37 5.84 4.99
N TYR A 413 6.48 5.78 5.99
CA TYR A 413 5.93 7.02 6.56
C TYR A 413 6.72 7.56 7.75
N SER A 414 7.48 6.74 8.47
CA SER A 414 8.19 7.14 9.70
C SER A 414 9.10 8.36 9.51
N SER A 415 9.82 8.42 8.38
CA SER A 415 10.66 9.55 8.03
C SER A 415 9.86 10.84 7.84
N CYS A 416 8.64 10.77 7.28
CA CYS A 416 7.74 11.90 7.11
C CYS A 416 7.09 12.30 8.45
N PHE A 417 6.71 11.31 9.27
CA PHE A 417 6.22 11.52 10.64
C PHE A 417 7.25 12.24 11.51
N TYR A 418 8.54 11.90 11.38
CA TYR A 418 9.63 12.58 12.07
C TYR A 418 9.69 14.06 11.71
N VAL A 419 9.74 14.39 10.41
CA VAL A 419 9.83 15.78 9.94
C VAL A 419 8.57 16.58 10.29
N ALA A 420 7.39 15.95 10.24
CA ALA A 420 6.13 16.62 10.57
C ALA A 420 6.02 16.97 12.08
N PHE A 421 6.32 16.01 12.97
CA PHE A 421 5.94 16.10 14.38
C PHE A 421 7.09 16.24 15.37
N PHE A 422 8.28 15.74 15.06
CA PHE A 422 9.40 15.71 15.99
C PHE A 422 10.47 16.76 15.68
N LYS A 423 10.71 17.04 14.40
CA LYS A 423 11.72 18.02 13.97
C LYS A 423 11.39 19.44 14.45
N GLY A 424 12.38 20.11 15.05
CA GLY A 424 12.25 21.49 15.52
C GLY A 424 11.32 21.71 16.72
N LYS A 425 10.77 20.66 17.35
CA LYS A 425 9.85 20.80 18.50
C LYS A 425 10.54 20.64 19.86
N PHE A 426 11.57 19.79 19.93
CA PHE A 426 12.27 19.46 21.17
C PHE A 426 13.71 19.98 21.17
N VAL A 427 13.91 21.23 20.75
CA VAL A 427 15.26 21.82 20.62
C VAL A 427 15.71 22.54 21.90
N GLY A 428 14.79 23.13 22.65
CA GLY A 428 15.13 23.99 23.80
C GLY A 428 15.26 25.45 23.38
N TYR A 429 16.17 26.19 24.02
CA TYR A 429 16.47 27.60 23.70
C TYR A 429 17.98 27.83 23.76
N PRO A 430 18.50 28.96 23.25
CA PRO A 430 19.95 29.16 23.12
C PRO A 430 20.81 29.02 24.38
N GLY A 431 20.21 29.16 25.58
CA GLY A 431 20.90 28.95 26.85
C GLY A 431 20.95 27.49 27.31
N ASP A 432 20.04 26.64 26.85
CA ASP A 432 19.95 25.23 27.22
C ASP A 432 19.30 24.44 26.06
N TYR A 433 20.15 23.89 25.17
CA TYR A 433 19.72 23.07 24.06
C TYR A 433 19.54 21.61 24.49
N ALA A 434 18.57 20.92 23.91
CA ALA A 434 18.38 19.50 24.11
C ALA A 434 19.35 18.68 23.23
N TYR A 435 20.16 17.84 23.88
CA TYR A 435 21.10 16.95 23.22
C TYR A 435 20.59 15.50 23.17
N MET A 436 20.48 14.96 21.97
CA MET A 436 20.24 13.54 21.74
C MET A 436 21.49 12.74 22.12
N PHE A 437 21.32 11.74 22.98
CA PHE A 437 22.41 10.93 23.55
C PHE A 437 23.54 11.74 24.19
N GLY A 438 23.25 12.97 24.65
CA GLY A 438 24.21 13.86 25.33
C GLY A 438 25.33 14.41 24.46
N LYS A 439 25.28 14.24 23.13
CA LYS A 439 26.35 14.71 22.21
C LYS A 439 25.86 15.48 20.99
N TRP A 440 24.66 15.16 20.47
CA TRP A 440 24.18 15.72 19.21
C TRP A 440 22.99 16.65 19.48
N ARG A 441 23.11 17.92 19.11
CA ARG A 441 22.01 18.89 19.21
C ARG A 441 20.86 18.51 18.26
N ASN A 442 19.63 18.61 18.75
CA ASN A 442 18.43 18.34 17.95
C ASN A 442 18.27 19.32 16.79
N GLU A 443 17.77 18.83 15.65
CA GLU A 443 17.59 19.64 14.43
C GLU A 443 16.49 20.70 14.59
N GLU A 444 16.77 21.91 14.10
CA GLU A 444 15.83 23.03 13.99
C GLU A 444 15.13 23.06 12.63
N CYS A 445 13.93 23.66 12.59
CA CYS A 445 13.24 23.98 11.33
C CYS A 445 13.74 25.31 10.76
N GLU A 446 13.64 25.49 9.44
CA GLU A 446 13.78 26.82 8.82
C GLU A 446 12.69 27.80 9.35
N PRO A 447 12.91 29.13 9.27
CA PRO A 447 11.91 30.14 9.61
C PRO A 447 10.62 30.02 8.80
N GLY A 448 10.72 29.59 7.54
CA GLY A 448 9.57 29.27 6.70
C GLY A 448 8.77 28.05 7.17
N GLY A 449 9.24 27.34 8.20
CA GLY A 449 8.64 26.13 8.76
C GLY A 449 9.25 24.84 8.21
N CYS A 450 8.90 23.71 8.82
CA CYS A 450 9.30 22.39 8.33
C CYS A 450 8.38 21.84 7.21
N LEU A 451 7.35 22.60 6.80
CA LEU A 451 6.35 22.13 5.83
C LEU A 451 6.97 21.86 4.45
N ILE A 452 7.84 22.74 3.94
CA ILE A 452 8.51 22.55 2.64
C ILE A 452 9.44 21.34 2.65
N GLU A 453 10.14 21.13 3.75
CA GLU A 453 10.99 19.95 3.88
C GLU A 453 10.15 18.66 3.85
N LEU A 454 9.00 18.68 4.53
CA LEU A 454 8.04 17.59 4.48
C LEU A 454 7.52 17.38 3.04
N THR A 455 7.12 18.44 2.33
CA THR A 455 6.61 18.31 0.95
C THR A 455 7.67 17.79 -0.01
N THR A 456 8.90 18.29 0.07
CA THR A 456 10.01 17.82 -0.78
C THR A 456 10.33 16.35 -0.50
N GLN A 457 10.36 15.93 0.76
CA GLN A 457 10.55 14.53 1.14
C GLN A 457 9.40 13.64 0.64
N LEU A 458 8.15 14.09 0.78
CA LEU A 458 6.99 13.36 0.27
C LEU A 458 7.03 13.22 -1.24
N VAL A 459 7.35 14.28 -1.98
CA VAL A 459 7.47 14.22 -3.45
C VAL A 459 8.58 13.26 -3.86
N ILE A 460 9.76 13.33 -3.24
CA ILE A 460 10.88 12.44 -3.57
C ILE A 460 10.51 10.98 -3.29
N VAL A 461 9.93 10.68 -2.13
CA VAL A 461 9.61 9.29 -1.75
C VAL A 461 8.42 8.77 -2.57
N MET A 462 7.36 9.55 -2.74
CA MET A 462 6.16 9.15 -3.48
C MET A 462 6.47 8.97 -4.97
N VAL A 463 7.03 9.99 -5.63
CA VAL A 463 7.37 9.92 -7.06
C VAL A 463 8.52 8.93 -7.28
N GLY A 464 9.53 8.92 -6.41
CA GLY A 464 10.66 8.00 -6.51
C GLY A 464 10.23 6.55 -6.38
N LYS A 465 9.39 6.21 -5.38
CA LYS A 465 8.83 4.87 -5.22
C LYS A 465 8.06 4.48 -6.47
N GLN A 466 7.21 5.38 -6.95
CA GLN A 466 6.31 5.08 -8.05
C GLN A 466 7.05 4.88 -9.37
N VAL A 467 7.97 5.77 -9.70
CA VAL A 467 8.81 5.63 -10.90
C VAL A 467 9.64 4.35 -10.82
N TRP A 468 10.21 4.05 -9.65
CA TRP A 468 10.97 2.83 -9.44
C TRP A 468 10.11 1.56 -9.55
N GLY A 469 8.91 1.56 -8.96
CA GLY A 469 7.90 0.50 -9.07
C GLY A 469 7.55 0.21 -10.52
N ASN A 470 7.04 1.21 -11.24
CA ASN A 470 6.67 1.08 -12.65
C ASN A 470 7.83 0.58 -13.53
N ILE A 471 9.06 1.06 -13.26
CA ILE A 471 10.27 0.59 -13.97
C ILE A 471 10.55 -0.88 -13.64
N GLN A 472 10.59 -1.24 -12.36
CA GLN A 472 10.89 -2.61 -11.93
C GLN A 472 9.85 -3.59 -12.50
N GLU A 473 8.58 -3.22 -12.45
CA GLU A 473 7.47 -4.06 -12.92
C GLU A 473 7.42 -4.21 -14.44
N ALA A 474 7.77 -3.18 -15.20
CA ALA A 474 7.81 -3.28 -16.64
C ALA A 474 9.09 -3.97 -17.14
N LEU A 475 10.24 -3.61 -16.57
CA LEU A 475 11.56 -3.96 -17.08
C LEU A 475 12.03 -5.35 -16.63
N VAL A 476 11.78 -5.75 -15.38
CA VAL A 476 12.24 -7.06 -14.86
C VAL A 476 11.61 -8.24 -15.62
N PRO A 477 10.28 -8.36 -15.75
CA PRO A 477 9.70 -9.49 -16.46
C PRO A 477 10.01 -9.44 -17.96
N TRP A 478 10.09 -8.24 -18.55
CA TRP A 478 10.50 -8.07 -19.94
C TRP A 478 11.92 -8.55 -20.20
N LEU A 479 12.90 -8.16 -19.36
CA LEU A 479 14.29 -8.61 -19.48
C LEU A 479 14.41 -10.13 -19.28
N ARG A 480 13.70 -10.70 -18.31
CA ARG A 480 13.70 -12.15 -18.09
C ARG A 480 13.12 -12.90 -19.30
N ASN A 481 11.98 -12.47 -19.81
CA ASN A 481 11.36 -13.07 -21.00
C ASN A 481 12.24 -12.91 -22.24
N TRP A 482 12.89 -11.75 -22.41
CA TRP A 482 13.85 -11.51 -23.48
C TRP A 482 15.06 -12.45 -23.39
N TRP A 483 15.58 -12.67 -22.18
CA TRP A 483 16.70 -13.60 -21.94
C TRP A 483 16.32 -15.05 -22.25
N VAL A 484 15.16 -15.52 -21.75
CA VAL A 484 14.63 -16.86 -22.01
C VAL A 484 14.37 -17.07 -23.50
N SER A 485 13.73 -16.09 -24.16
CA SER A 485 13.45 -16.14 -25.60
C SER A 485 14.73 -16.18 -26.44
N ARG A 486 15.79 -15.49 -26.01
CA ARG A 486 17.11 -15.55 -26.68
C ARG A 486 17.74 -16.94 -26.58
N SER A 487 17.57 -17.62 -25.46
CA SER A 487 18.01 -19.00 -25.27
C SER A 487 17.18 -19.98 -26.14
N ALA A 488 15.87 -19.74 -26.28
CA ALA A 488 14.95 -20.56 -27.06
C ALA A 488 15.03 -20.36 -28.59
N ARG A 489 15.61 -19.25 -29.07
CA ARG A 489 15.67 -18.83 -30.48
C ARG A 489 16.53 -19.70 -31.41
N ASN A 490 17.17 -20.74 -30.90
CA ASN A 490 17.88 -21.74 -31.70
C ASN A 490 16.92 -22.64 -32.52
N HIS A 491 15.60 -22.43 -32.47
CA HIS A 491 14.59 -23.20 -33.18
C HIS A 491 13.76 -22.34 -34.16
N PRO A 492 13.44 -22.84 -35.37
CA PRO A 492 12.63 -22.11 -36.36
C PRO A 492 11.18 -21.87 -35.90
N GLU A 493 10.66 -20.65 -36.12
CA GLU A 493 9.33 -20.19 -35.65
C GLU A 493 8.14 -21.04 -36.14
N SER A 494 8.25 -21.75 -37.27
CA SER A 494 7.19 -22.58 -37.82
C SER A 494 6.87 -23.83 -37.00
N LEU A 495 7.77 -24.20 -36.07
CA LEU A 495 7.74 -25.44 -35.30
C LEU A 495 7.48 -25.21 -33.80
N TYR A 496 7.33 -23.95 -33.39
CA TYR A 496 7.19 -23.55 -31.99
C TYR A 496 5.71 -23.55 -31.56
N SER A 497 5.37 -24.51 -30.72
CA SER A 497 3.98 -24.79 -30.30
C SER A 497 3.45 -23.74 -29.30
N ARG A 498 2.12 -23.69 -29.11
CA ARG A 498 1.48 -22.67 -28.24
C ARG A 498 1.87 -22.82 -26.76
N TRP A 499 1.96 -24.06 -26.27
CA TRP A 499 2.34 -24.32 -24.88
C TRP A 499 3.83 -24.05 -24.61
N GLU A 500 4.71 -24.23 -25.60
CA GLU A 500 6.12 -23.81 -25.48
C GLU A 500 6.24 -22.29 -25.34
N GLN A 501 5.46 -21.52 -26.13
CA GLN A 501 5.39 -20.05 -26.02
C GLN A 501 4.94 -19.61 -24.63
N ASP A 502 3.90 -20.23 -24.09
CA ASP A 502 3.41 -19.89 -22.75
C ASP A 502 4.36 -20.38 -21.65
N HIS A 503 5.10 -21.48 -21.87
CA HIS A 503 6.09 -21.95 -20.90
C HIS A 503 7.31 -21.02 -20.80
N ASP A 504 7.65 -20.28 -21.84
CA ASP A 504 8.78 -19.34 -21.77
C ASP A 504 8.43 -18.01 -21.06
N LEU A 505 7.15 -17.76 -20.78
CA LEU A 505 6.69 -16.60 -20.00
C LEU A 505 6.92 -16.80 -18.49
N GLN A 506 6.97 -15.69 -17.74
CA GLN A 506 7.07 -15.72 -16.28
C GLN A 506 5.83 -16.34 -15.63
N THR A 507 6.03 -17.16 -14.59
CA THR A 507 4.95 -17.66 -13.74
C THR A 507 4.36 -16.54 -12.89
N PHE A 508 3.04 -16.58 -12.71
CA PHE A 508 2.37 -15.75 -11.72
C PHE A 508 2.78 -16.19 -10.31
N SER A 509 3.14 -15.25 -9.42
CA SER A 509 3.56 -15.55 -8.05
C SER A 509 2.45 -16.24 -7.26
N GLN A 510 2.80 -17.10 -6.30
CA GLN A 510 1.83 -17.68 -5.35
C GLN A 510 1.12 -16.61 -4.52
N LEU A 511 1.78 -15.47 -4.30
CA LEU A 511 1.24 -14.29 -3.60
C LEU A 511 0.33 -13.43 -4.50
N GLY A 512 0.28 -13.75 -5.80
CA GLY A 512 -0.59 -13.15 -6.79
C GLY A 512 -0.60 -11.62 -6.81
N LEU A 513 -1.75 -11.03 -6.51
CA LEU A 513 -2.04 -9.59 -6.54
C LEU A 513 -1.60 -8.85 -5.29
N PHE A 514 -0.96 -9.53 -4.32
CA PHE A 514 -0.62 -8.95 -3.04
C PHE A 514 0.20 -7.64 -3.18
N TYR A 515 1.28 -7.69 -3.97
CA TYR A 515 2.17 -6.55 -4.16
C TYR A 515 1.48 -5.40 -4.90
N GLU A 516 0.61 -5.72 -5.85
CA GLU A 516 -0.19 -4.76 -6.62
C GLU A 516 -1.11 -3.95 -5.71
N TYR A 517 -1.83 -4.60 -4.79
CA TYR A 517 -2.64 -3.91 -3.79
C TYR A 517 -1.80 -3.12 -2.79
N LEU A 518 -0.71 -3.71 -2.31
CA LEU A 518 0.20 -3.09 -1.35
C LEU A 518 0.75 -1.76 -1.89
N GLU A 519 1.13 -1.71 -3.16
CA GLU A 519 1.62 -0.49 -3.78
C GLU A 519 0.56 0.62 -3.74
N MET A 520 -0.65 0.32 -4.21
CA MET A 520 -1.75 1.26 -4.29
C MET A 520 -2.23 1.72 -2.90
N VAL A 521 -2.24 0.83 -1.90
CA VAL A 521 -2.61 1.16 -0.52
C VAL A 521 -1.56 2.08 0.13
N ILE A 522 -0.27 1.88 -0.15
CA ILE A 522 0.77 2.81 0.31
C ILE A 522 0.66 4.16 -0.40
N GLN A 523 0.32 4.18 -1.69
CA GLN A 523 0.05 5.43 -2.40
C GLN A 523 -1.15 6.18 -1.80
N PHE A 524 -2.23 5.45 -1.48
CA PHE A 524 -3.41 6.01 -0.79
C PHE A 524 -3.05 6.63 0.56
N GLY A 525 -2.16 5.99 1.33
CA GLY A 525 -1.69 6.57 2.59
C GLY A 525 -0.88 7.85 2.41
N PHE A 526 0.00 7.96 1.40
CA PHE A 526 0.70 9.22 1.10
C PHE A 526 -0.26 10.36 0.78
N ILE A 527 -1.29 10.09 -0.02
CA ILE A 527 -2.28 11.09 -0.45
C ILE A 527 -3.19 11.52 0.70
N THR A 528 -3.49 10.63 1.65
CA THR A 528 -4.47 10.92 2.70
C THR A 528 -3.83 11.40 3.99
N LEU A 529 -2.73 10.80 4.46
CA LEU A 529 -2.10 11.13 5.73
C LEU A 529 -1.44 12.51 5.74
N PHE A 530 -0.86 12.93 4.62
CA PHE A 530 -0.02 14.13 4.54
C PHE A 530 -0.59 15.22 3.61
N VAL A 531 -1.87 15.13 3.28
CA VAL A 531 -2.50 16.00 2.26
C VAL A 531 -2.51 17.48 2.63
N ALA A 532 -2.57 17.77 3.93
CA ALA A 532 -2.52 19.13 4.44
C ALA A 532 -1.19 19.84 4.11
N SER A 533 -0.11 19.09 3.84
CA SER A 533 1.18 19.66 3.46
C SER A 533 1.30 19.95 1.96
N PHE A 534 0.70 19.11 1.10
CA PHE A 534 0.89 19.18 -0.35
C PHE A 534 -0.43 18.93 -1.11
N PRO A 535 -1.16 20.00 -1.47
CA PRO A 535 -2.46 19.87 -2.15
C PRO A 535 -2.43 19.21 -3.52
N LEU A 536 -1.27 19.19 -4.19
CA LEU A 536 -1.09 18.58 -5.52
C LEU A 536 -0.83 17.07 -5.46
N ALA A 537 -0.76 16.46 -4.25
CA ALA A 537 -0.54 15.02 -4.10
C ALA A 537 -1.55 14.16 -4.90
N PRO A 538 -2.88 14.44 -4.86
CA PRO A 538 -3.84 13.65 -5.63
C PRO A 538 -3.65 13.78 -7.14
N LEU A 539 -3.16 14.92 -7.64
CA LEU A 539 -2.90 15.10 -9.07
C LEU A 539 -1.73 14.22 -9.53
N LEU A 540 -0.63 14.19 -8.76
CA LEU A 540 0.51 13.31 -9.06
C LEU A 540 0.11 11.84 -9.01
N ALA A 541 -0.69 11.47 -8.00
CA ALA A 541 -1.23 10.12 -7.91
C ALA A 541 -2.19 9.76 -9.05
N LEU A 542 -2.99 10.70 -9.54
CA LEU A 542 -3.89 10.47 -10.68
C LEU A 542 -3.11 10.17 -11.94
N MET A 543 -2.08 10.98 -12.22
CA MET A 543 -1.19 10.75 -13.35
C MET A 543 -0.53 9.38 -13.25
N ASN A 544 -0.11 8.99 -12.05
CA ASN A 544 0.43 7.66 -11.84
C ASN A 544 -0.60 6.56 -12.08
N ASN A 545 -1.78 6.61 -11.46
CA ASN A 545 -2.77 5.54 -11.58
C ASN A 545 -3.21 5.33 -13.04
N ILE A 546 -3.28 6.40 -13.83
CA ILE A 546 -3.57 6.30 -15.27
C ILE A 546 -2.48 5.50 -16.00
N LEU A 547 -1.20 5.69 -15.65
CA LEU A 547 -0.10 4.88 -16.17
C LEU A 547 -0.15 3.46 -15.64
N GLU A 548 -0.38 3.31 -14.34
CA GLU A 548 -0.37 2.04 -13.61
C GLU A 548 -1.39 1.05 -14.17
N VAL A 549 -2.65 1.48 -14.31
CA VAL A 549 -3.72 0.67 -14.92
C VAL A 549 -3.27 0.08 -16.27
N ARG A 550 -2.44 0.80 -17.03
CA ARG A 550 -1.96 0.35 -18.34
C ARG A 550 -0.69 -0.49 -18.25
N VAL A 551 0.24 -0.15 -17.35
CA VAL A 551 1.43 -0.97 -17.08
C VAL A 551 1.00 -2.35 -16.60
N ASP A 552 0.03 -2.43 -15.69
CA ASP A 552 -0.54 -3.68 -15.21
C ASP A 552 -1.26 -4.45 -16.30
N ALA A 553 -2.17 -3.79 -17.02
CA ALA A 553 -2.87 -4.44 -18.13
C ALA A 553 -1.87 -5.01 -19.15
N TRP A 554 -0.80 -4.29 -19.46
CA TRP A 554 0.27 -4.75 -20.35
C TRP A 554 1.07 -5.91 -19.76
N LYS A 555 1.46 -5.82 -18.49
CA LYS A 555 2.19 -6.84 -17.72
C LYS A 555 1.42 -8.17 -17.70
N PHE A 556 0.14 -8.13 -17.32
CA PHE A 556 -0.75 -9.30 -17.28
C PHE A 556 -1.05 -9.89 -18.67
N THR A 557 -1.18 -9.06 -19.70
CA THR A 557 -1.51 -9.56 -21.06
C THR A 557 -0.31 -10.07 -21.82
N THR A 558 0.90 -9.56 -21.58
CA THR A 558 2.07 -9.87 -22.42
C THR A 558 3.18 -10.65 -21.72
N GLN A 559 3.45 -10.37 -20.44
CA GLN A 559 4.66 -10.87 -19.77
C GLN A 559 4.42 -12.11 -18.90
N PHE A 560 3.25 -12.21 -18.27
CA PHE A 560 2.91 -13.33 -17.41
C PHE A 560 2.18 -14.45 -18.16
N ARG A 561 2.38 -15.66 -17.65
CA ARG A 561 1.51 -16.80 -17.91
C ARG A 561 0.10 -16.52 -17.39
N ARG A 562 -0.92 -17.07 -18.06
CA ARG A 562 -2.31 -16.90 -17.64
C ARG A 562 -2.50 -17.52 -16.24
N PRO A 563 -2.90 -16.73 -15.23
CA PRO A 563 -3.21 -17.27 -13.91
C PRO A 563 -4.50 -18.10 -13.95
N VAL A 564 -4.63 -19.02 -13.00
CA VAL A 564 -5.88 -19.77 -12.82
C VAL A 564 -6.95 -18.80 -12.32
N ALA A 565 -8.13 -18.83 -12.96
CA ALA A 565 -9.24 -17.98 -12.56
C ALA A 565 -9.71 -18.37 -11.15
N ALA A 566 -9.55 -17.45 -10.20
CA ALA A 566 -10.01 -17.57 -8.83
C ALA A 566 -11.19 -16.62 -8.60
N LYS A 567 -12.18 -17.06 -7.83
CA LYS A 567 -13.30 -16.22 -7.40
C LYS A 567 -12.94 -15.45 -6.12
N ALA A 568 -13.36 -14.20 -6.02
CA ALA A 568 -13.23 -13.37 -4.82
C ALA A 568 -14.36 -12.32 -4.82
N HIS A 569 -15.08 -12.19 -3.70
CA HIS A 569 -16.18 -11.22 -3.54
C HIS A 569 -15.65 -9.82 -3.18
N SER A 570 -14.64 -9.76 -2.31
CA SER A 570 -14.03 -8.54 -1.81
C SER A 570 -12.54 -8.46 -2.11
N ILE A 571 -11.97 -7.28 -1.87
CA ILE A 571 -10.52 -7.07 -1.87
C ILE A 571 -9.83 -7.73 -0.65
N GLY A 572 -10.59 -8.31 0.30
CA GLY A 572 -10.05 -8.98 1.48
C GLY A 572 -9.60 -8.02 2.59
N ALA A 573 -8.52 -8.37 3.29
CA ALA A 573 -7.97 -7.60 4.41
C ALA A 573 -7.58 -6.14 4.06
N TRP A 574 -7.46 -5.82 2.78
CA TRP A 574 -7.16 -4.46 2.32
C TRP A 574 -8.27 -3.45 2.64
N ASP A 575 -9.54 -3.87 2.70
CA ASP A 575 -10.64 -2.96 3.07
C ASP A 575 -10.51 -2.49 4.53
N GLU A 576 -10.17 -3.40 5.44
CA GLU A 576 -9.90 -3.07 6.85
C GLU A 576 -8.69 -2.12 6.98
N ILE A 577 -7.63 -2.37 6.20
CA ILE A 577 -6.43 -1.51 6.18
C ILE A 577 -6.75 -0.11 5.66
N LEU A 578 -7.52 0.02 4.58
CA LEU A 578 -7.92 1.31 4.03
C LEU A 578 -8.76 2.10 5.04
N ASN A 579 -9.67 1.44 5.77
CA ASN A 579 -10.44 2.04 6.85
C ASN A 579 -9.55 2.50 8.01
N MET A 580 -8.52 1.73 8.37
CA MET A 580 -7.54 2.11 9.40
C MET A 580 -6.76 3.37 8.98
N ILE A 581 -6.25 3.42 7.75
CA ILE A 581 -5.53 4.58 7.19
C ILE A 581 -6.45 5.81 7.17
N ALA A 582 -7.72 5.63 6.79
CA ALA A 582 -8.71 6.70 6.76
C ALA A 582 -8.96 7.34 8.14
N VAL A 583 -8.94 6.56 9.22
CA VAL A 583 -9.06 7.13 10.58
C VAL A 583 -7.78 7.87 10.97
N PHE A 584 -6.61 7.28 10.69
CA PHE A 584 -5.34 7.94 10.99
C PHE A 584 -5.10 9.22 10.18
N SER A 585 -5.62 9.32 8.97
CA SER A 585 -5.43 10.51 8.12
C SER A 585 -6.13 11.74 8.68
N VAL A 586 -7.31 11.59 9.28
CA VAL A 586 -8.01 12.71 9.94
C VAL A 586 -7.17 13.26 11.07
N VAL A 587 -6.67 12.37 11.94
CA VAL A 587 -5.82 12.76 13.07
C VAL A 587 -4.53 13.39 12.55
N THR A 588 -3.82 12.72 11.63
CA THR A 588 -2.53 13.19 11.12
C THR A 588 -2.63 14.57 10.48
N ASN A 589 -3.66 14.81 9.66
CA ASN A 589 -3.86 16.13 9.03
C ASN A 589 -4.18 17.23 10.06
N ALA A 590 -4.99 16.94 11.08
CA ALA A 590 -5.26 17.90 12.15
C ALA A 590 -3.98 18.28 12.92
N PHE A 591 -3.12 17.31 13.18
CA PHE A 591 -1.80 17.55 13.78
C PHE A 591 -0.86 18.32 12.85
N ILE A 592 -0.84 18.05 11.54
CA ILE A 592 -0.01 18.79 10.57
C ILE A 592 -0.40 20.26 10.52
N VAL A 593 -1.70 20.55 10.41
CA VAL A 593 -2.21 21.93 10.33
C VAL A 593 -1.95 22.70 11.64
N SER A 594 -1.98 22.04 12.79
CA SER A 594 -1.79 22.71 14.09
C SER A 594 -0.32 22.84 14.50
N PHE A 595 0.50 21.81 14.32
CA PHE A 595 1.88 21.78 14.80
C PHE A 595 2.92 22.10 13.73
N THR A 596 2.73 21.63 12.49
CA THR A 596 3.73 21.79 11.41
C THR A 596 3.52 23.09 10.64
N SER A 597 2.27 23.45 10.34
CA SER A 597 1.89 24.73 9.72
C SER A 597 1.95 25.90 10.72
N ASP A 598 2.20 27.09 10.20
CA ASP A 598 2.20 28.34 10.97
C ASP A 598 0.83 29.04 10.94
N MET A 599 -0.24 28.35 10.52
CA MET A 599 -1.58 28.93 10.40
C MET A 599 -2.19 29.34 11.75
N ILE A 600 -2.13 28.47 12.76
CA ILE A 600 -2.75 28.74 14.07
C ILE A 600 -2.07 29.92 14.80
N PRO A 601 -0.73 29.99 14.90
CA PRO A 601 -0.07 31.17 15.49
C PRO A 601 -0.40 32.48 14.78
N ARG A 602 -0.46 32.45 13.43
CA ARG A 602 -0.90 33.58 12.61
C ARG A 602 -2.32 34.03 12.94
N LEU A 603 -3.25 33.08 13.08
CA LEU A 603 -4.65 33.36 13.42
C LEU A 603 -4.81 33.94 14.83
N VAL A 604 -4.09 33.38 15.81
CA VAL A 604 -4.09 33.87 17.20
C VAL A 604 -3.52 35.28 17.27
N TYR A 605 -2.45 35.57 16.52
CA TYR A 605 -1.90 36.92 16.44
C TYR A 605 -2.92 37.92 15.90
N LYS A 606 -3.54 37.58 14.75
CA LYS A 606 -4.53 38.43 14.08
C LYS A 606 -5.71 38.83 14.97
N TYR A 607 -6.21 37.89 15.79
CA TYR A 607 -7.42 38.12 16.58
C TYR A 607 -7.17 38.56 18.02
N ALA A 608 -6.05 38.20 18.64
CA ALA A 608 -5.84 38.42 20.08
C ALA A 608 -4.67 39.36 20.42
N TYR A 609 -3.65 39.48 19.56
CA TYR A 609 -2.40 40.20 19.89
C TYR A 609 -2.08 41.37 18.95
N HIS A 610 -2.87 41.58 17.89
CA HIS A 610 -2.72 42.74 17.04
C HIS A 610 -3.19 44.02 17.76
N LEU A 611 -2.39 45.09 17.71
CA LEU A 611 -2.62 46.34 18.45
C LEU A 611 -3.50 47.37 17.71
N GLY A 612 -3.87 47.12 16.44
CA GLY A 612 -4.68 48.02 15.61
C GLY A 612 -6.19 47.75 15.62
N SER A 613 -6.98 48.74 15.19
CA SER A 613 -8.44 48.61 15.00
C SER A 613 -8.84 47.83 13.74
N GLU A 614 -7.94 47.74 12.76
CA GLU A 614 -8.08 46.89 11.59
C GLU A 614 -7.32 45.58 11.82
N SER A 615 -7.91 44.42 11.50
CA SER A 615 -7.28 43.11 11.71
C SER A 615 -6.23 42.82 10.63
N THR A 616 -5.10 43.54 10.63
CA THR A 616 -3.99 43.31 9.70
C THR A 616 -2.95 42.36 10.29
N MET A 617 -2.13 41.75 9.42
CA MET A 617 -1.06 40.81 9.82
C MET A 617 0.29 41.51 10.02
N GLU A 618 0.31 42.84 10.04
CA GLU A 618 1.54 43.63 10.15
C GLU A 618 2.18 43.48 11.53
N GLY A 619 3.51 43.33 11.56
CA GLY A 619 4.30 43.16 12.76
C GLY A 619 4.35 41.72 13.30
N TYR A 620 3.77 40.75 12.58
CA TYR A 620 3.74 39.35 12.99
C TYR A 620 5.15 38.76 13.21
N ILE A 621 6.07 39.03 12.29
CA ILE A 621 7.44 38.49 12.39
C ILE A 621 8.19 39.08 13.58
N ASN A 622 7.99 40.36 13.87
CA ASN A 622 8.62 41.00 15.02
C ASN A 622 8.09 40.45 16.35
N ASN A 623 6.81 40.08 16.42
CA ASN A 623 6.16 39.53 17.62
C ASN A 623 6.39 38.02 17.81
N SER A 624 6.56 37.26 16.72
CA SER A 624 6.73 35.80 16.78
C SER A 624 8.14 35.34 17.16
N LEU A 625 9.13 36.24 17.08
CA LEU A 625 10.53 35.96 17.39
C LEU A 625 10.89 36.43 18.80
N SER A 626 11.47 35.53 19.59
CA SER A 626 12.03 35.86 20.92
C SER A 626 13.44 36.41 20.82
N ILE A 627 13.80 37.29 21.75
CA ILE A 627 15.13 37.93 21.83
C ILE A 627 16.00 37.14 22.81
N PHE A 628 17.26 36.91 22.46
CA PHE A 628 18.27 36.28 23.30
C PHE A 628 19.53 37.14 23.38
N ASN A 629 20.15 37.17 24.57
CA ASN A 629 21.40 37.90 24.79
C ASN A 629 22.62 37.04 24.44
N ILE A 630 23.47 37.51 23.52
CA ILE A 630 24.57 36.71 22.95
C ILE A 630 25.66 36.36 23.99
N SER A 631 25.77 37.13 25.07
CA SER A 631 26.72 36.86 26.15
C SER A 631 26.36 35.64 27.00
N GLU A 632 25.09 35.22 26.99
CA GLU A 632 24.57 34.14 27.83
C GLU A 632 24.55 32.78 27.11
N ILE A 633 24.98 32.74 25.85
CA ILE A 633 25.15 31.47 25.11
C ILE A 633 26.37 30.72 25.69
N PRO A 634 26.23 29.43 26.07
CA PRO A 634 27.36 28.61 26.52
C PRO A 634 28.50 28.60 25.50
N VAL A 635 29.75 28.60 25.98
CA VAL A 635 30.96 28.63 25.12
C VAL A 635 31.00 27.47 24.14
N GLU A 636 30.47 26.31 24.52
CA GLU A 636 30.39 25.12 23.66
C GLU A 636 29.48 25.32 22.43
N ASN A 637 28.47 26.18 22.55
CA ASN A 637 27.43 26.40 21.54
C ASN A 637 27.67 27.68 20.73
N ARG A 638 28.69 28.45 21.10
CA ARG A 638 29.04 29.69 20.43
C ARG A 638 29.81 29.41 19.13
N PRO A 639 29.58 30.17 18.05
CA PRO A 639 30.38 30.08 16.84
C PRO A 639 31.86 30.35 17.08
N GLU A 640 32.72 29.64 16.34
CA GLU A 640 34.16 29.91 16.30
C GLU A 640 34.45 31.28 15.65
N GLU A 641 35.54 31.95 16.06
CA GLU A 641 35.84 33.34 15.69
C GLU A 641 35.99 33.58 14.17
N GLY A 642 36.23 32.52 13.39
CA GLY A 642 36.32 32.57 11.92
C GLY A 642 35.04 32.18 11.16
N GLU A 643 33.94 31.86 11.85
CA GLU A 643 32.65 31.49 11.20
C GLU A 643 31.66 32.65 11.12
N ASN A 644 31.86 33.70 11.91
CA ASN A 644 30.96 34.86 11.91
C ASN A 644 31.19 35.71 10.65
N PRO A 645 30.12 36.15 9.96
CA PRO A 645 30.25 37.05 8.83
C PRO A 645 30.86 38.41 9.21
N ASP A 646 31.57 39.07 8.30
CA ASP A 646 32.21 40.38 8.54
C ASP A 646 31.22 41.46 9.02
N TRP A 647 29.98 41.42 8.54
CA TRP A 647 28.94 42.37 8.95
C TRP A 647 28.63 42.28 10.45
N PHE A 648 28.79 41.11 11.08
CA PHE A 648 28.47 40.90 12.49
C PHE A 648 29.34 41.78 13.41
N TYR A 649 30.65 41.81 13.14
CA TYR A 649 31.61 42.62 13.90
C TYR A 649 31.43 44.13 13.64
N SER A 650 31.02 44.51 12.44
CA SER A 650 30.82 45.93 12.09
C SER A 650 29.67 46.59 12.84
N SER A 651 28.64 45.83 13.19
CA SER A 651 27.38 46.35 13.76
C SER A 651 27.25 46.23 15.29
N ASN A 652 28.29 45.77 16.02
CA ASN A 652 28.28 45.60 17.49
C ASN A 652 26.99 44.94 18.03
N ILE A 653 26.57 43.84 17.41
CA ILE A 653 25.31 43.17 17.76
C ILE A 653 25.46 42.46 19.10
N THR A 654 24.58 42.79 20.04
CA THR A 654 24.54 42.19 21.39
C THR A 654 23.43 41.15 21.57
N THR A 655 22.43 41.15 20.68
CA THR A 655 21.25 40.26 20.78
C THR A 655 21.01 39.50 19.48
N CYS A 656 20.55 38.26 19.60
CA CYS A 656 20.09 37.44 18.47
C CYS A 656 18.64 37.02 18.69
N ARG A 657 17.92 36.71 17.62
CA ARG A 657 16.54 36.24 17.67
C ARG A 657 16.42 34.76 17.34
N TYR A 658 15.42 34.13 17.93
CA TYR A 658 15.09 32.72 17.68
C TYR A 658 13.58 32.52 17.72
N ARG A 659 13.10 31.45 17.08
CA ARG A 659 11.67 31.15 16.95
C ARG A 659 11.19 30.36 18.16
N ASP A 660 10.68 31.08 19.15
CA ASP A 660 9.93 30.56 20.29
C ASP A 660 9.13 31.72 20.91
N TYR A 661 8.25 31.45 21.86
CA TYR A 661 7.45 32.44 22.58
C TYR A 661 7.88 32.55 24.05
N ARG A 662 9.03 33.17 24.30
CA ARG A 662 9.67 33.31 25.63
C ARG A 662 9.86 34.78 26.02
N TYR A 663 9.94 35.03 27.33
CA TYR A 663 10.16 36.38 27.84
C TYR A 663 11.55 36.92 27.43
N PRO A 664 11.66 38.22 27.12
CA PRO A 664 12.91 38.86 26.70
C PRO A 664 13.93 38.92 27.86
N PRO A 665 15.22 39.17 27.54
CA PRO A 665 16.25 39.39 28.56
C PRO A 665 15.91 40.61 29.42
N GLY A 666 16.17 40.52 30.73
CA GLY A 666 15.87 41.58 31.71
C GLY A 666 14.45 41.56 32.29
N HIS A 667 13.58 40.65 31.86
CA HIS A 667 12.27 40.41 32.50
C HIS A 667 12.42 39.52 33.76
N GLU A 668 11.56 39.68 34.76
CA GLU A 668 11.61 38.89 36.02
C GLU A 668 11.61 37.36 35.78
N LYS A 669 10.93 36.93 34.72
CA LYS A 669 10.83 35.53 34.28
C LYS A 669 11.59 35.27 32.98
N GLN A 670 12.81 35.77 32.87
CA GLN A 670 13.66 35.65 31.68
C GLN A 670 13.69 34.23 31.09
N TYR A 671 13.58 34.12 29.77
CA TYR A 671 13.62 32.87 29.00
C TYR A 671 12.58 31.80 29.35
N THR A 672 11.64 32.06 30.26
CA THR A 672 10.50 31.16 30.48
C THR A 672 9.42 31.41 29.43
N HIS A 673 8.52 30.44 29.23
CA HIS A 673 7.42 30.56 28.27
C HIS A 673 6.45 31.68 28.64
N THR A 674 6.07 32.48 27.64
CA THR A 674 5.09 33.56 27.78
C THR A 674 3.66 33.03 27.87
N MET A 675 2.73 33.87 28.30
CA MET A 675 1.30 33.53 28.24
C MET A 675 0.81 33.31 26.80
N GLN A 676 1.42 34.00 25.82
CA GLN A 676 1.14 33.81 24.38
C GLN A 676 1.46 32.38 23.91
N PHE A 677 2.55 31.78 24.40
CA PHE A 677 2.86 30.38 24.12
C PHE A 677 1.70 29.45 24.51
N TRP A 678 1.19 29.60 25.74
CA TRP A 678 0.12 28.77 26.26
C TRP A 678 -1.21 29.02 25.54
N HIS A 679 -1.49 30.27 25.17
CA HIS A 679 -2.68 30.61 24.38
C HIS A 679 -2.62 29.96 22.98
N ILE A 680 -1.48 30.03 22.30
CA ILE A 680 -1.27 29.37 21.00
C ILE A 680 -1.39 27.85 21.15
N LEU A 681 -0.81 27.26 22.20
CA LEU A 681 -0.91 25.81 22.45
C LEU A 681 -2.36 25.38 22.70
N ALA A 682 -3.11 26.14 23.50
CA ALA A 682 -4.53 25.90 23.73
C ALA A 682 -5.34 26.00 22.42
N ALA A 683 -5.08 27.00 21.59
CA ALA A 683 -5.72 27.15 20.28
C ALA A 683 -5.39 25.98 19.33
N LYS A 684 -4.14 25.49 19.34
CA LYS A 684 -3.73 24.31 18.56
C LYS A 684 -4.49 23.05 18.98
N LEU A 685 -4.58 22.78 20.29
CA LEU A 685 -5.32 21.63 20.82
C LEU A 685 -6.83 21.73 20.56
N ALA A 686 -7.41 22.93 20.74
CA ALA A 686 -8.81 23.18 20.43
C ALA A 686 -9.12 22.94 18.94
N PHE A 687 -8.25 23.41 18.04
CA PHE A 687 -8.39 23.17 16.61
C PHE A 687 -8.38 21.69 16.25
N ILE A 688 -7.46 20.90 16.83
CA ILE A 688 -7.40 19.44 16.60
C ILE A 688 -8.73 18.79 16.98
N ILE A 689 -9.23 19.07 18.19
CA ILE A 689 -10.49 18.51 18.69
C ILE A 689 -11.65 18.88 17.75
N ILE A 690 -11.75 20.15 17.35
CA ILE A 690 -12.82 20.62 16.47
C ILE A 690 -12.75 19.92 15.10
N MET A 691 -11.57 19.92 14.46
CA MET A 691 -11.39 19.32 13.13
C MET A 691 -11.69 17.82 13.15
N GLU A 692 -11.21 17.10 14.15
CA GLU A 692 -11.44 15.67 14.33
C GLU A 692 -12.93 15.35 14.48
N HIS A 693 -13.64 16.04 15.39
CA HIS A 693 -15.06 15.79 15.63
C HIS A 693 -15.92 16.17 14.41
N VAL A 694 -15.60 17.26 13.71
CA VAL A 694 -16.32 17.65 12.48
C VAL A 694 -16.20 16.55 11.43
N VAL A 695 -15.00 16.06 11.15
CA VAL A 695 -14.80 15.02 10.13
C VAL A 695 -15.44 13.70 10.55
N PHE A 696 -15.35 13.31 11.82
CA PHE A 696 -16.02 12.09 12.31
C PHE A 696 -17.55 12.19 12.29
N VAL A 697 -18.12 13.34 12.65
CA VAL A 697 -19.57 13.57 12.53
C VAL A 697 -20.00 13.44 11.08
N VAL A 698 -19.24 14.01 10.13
CA VAL A 698 -19.53 13.86 8.70
C VAL A 698 -19.41 12.39 8.28
N LYS A 699 -18.39 11.66 8.74
CA LYS A 699 -18.24 10.22 8.48
C LYS A 699 -19.48 9.43 8.91
N PHE A 700 -19.91 9.60 10.16
CA PHE A 700 -21.10 8.91 10.68
C PHE A 700 -22.38 9.33 9.94
N PHE A 701 -22.50 10.61 9.60
CA PHE A 701 -23.63 11.11 8.82
C PHE A 701 -23.67 10.52 7.40
N VAL A 702 -22.53 10.43 6.72
CA VAL A 702 -22.41 9.83 5.39
C VAL A 702 -22.75 8.33 5.43
N ALA A 703 -22.22 7.60 6.41
CA ALA A 703 -22.53 6.19 6.62
C ALA A 703 -24.02 5.95 6.94
N TRP A 704 -24.67 6.91 7.61
CA TRP A 704 -26.12 6.85 7.85
C TRP A 704 -26.94 7.17 6.58
N LEU A 705 -26.49 8.12 5.77
CA LEU A 705 -27.19 8.58 4.56
C LEU A 705 -27.07 7.57 3.40
N ILE A 706 -25.90 6.94 3.25
CA ILE A 706 -25.56 6.09 2.12
C ILE A 706 -25.58 4.63 2.58
N PRO A 707 -26.59 3.83 2.21
CA PRO A 707 -26.62 2.42 2.57
C PRO A 707 -25.53 1.64 1.81
N ASP A 708 -24.87 0.70 2.50
CA ASP A 708 -23.81 -0.15 1.94
C ASP A 708 -24.26 -0.89 0.67
N VAL A 709 -25.49 -1.40 0.66
CA VAL A 709 -26.06 -2.13 -0.49
C VAL A 709 -27.07 -1.24 -1.23
N PRO A 710 -26.92 -1.04 -2.56
CA PRO A 710 -27.91 -0.31 -3.36
C PRO A 710 -29.31 -0.92 -3.24
N SER A 711 -30.35 -0.07 -3.21
CA SER A 711 -31.76 -0.49 -3.21
C SER A 711 -32.10 -1.45 -4.35
N ASP A 712 -31.55 -1.20 -5.54
CA ASP A 712 -31.84 -1.99 -6.74
C ASP A 712 -31.28 -3.40 -6.63
N VAL A 713 -30.06 -3.55 -6.10
CA VAL A 713 -29.43 -4.85 -5.87
C VAL A 713 -30.21 -5.60 -4.79
N LYS A 714 -30.52 -4.94 -3.66
CA LYS A 714 -31.33 -5.52 -2.59
C LYS A 714 -32.70 -5.99 -3.08
N ALA A 715 -33.35 -5.23 -3.96
CA ALA A 715 -34.64 -5.60 -4.55
C ALA A 715 -34.50 -6.80 -5.50
N ARG A 716 -33.44 -6.84 -6.31
CA ARG A 716 -33.17 -7.95 -7.23
C ARG A 716 -32.83 -9.24 -6.50
N THR A 717 -31.92 -9.22 -5.53
CA THR A 717 -31.58 -10.39 -4.70
C THR A 717 -32.81 -10.90 -3.96
N LYS A 718 -33.63 -10.00 -3.38
CA LYS A 718 -34.89 -10.40 -2.71
C LYS A 718 -35.87 -11.04 -3.69
N ARG A 719 -35.96 -10.53 -4.93
CA ARG A 719 -36.82 -11.10 -5.98
C ARG A 719 -36.33 -12.48 -6.41
N GLU A 720 -35.03 -12.68 -6.57
CA GLU A 720 -34.46 -13.98 -6.90
C GLU A 720 -34.72 -15.00 -5.79
N HIS A 721 -34.47 -14.64 -4.53
CA HIS A 721 -34.80 -15.50 -3.39
C HIS A 721 -36.29 -15.88 -3.35
N TYR A 722 -37.17 -14.91 -3.61
CA TYR A 722 -38.61 -15.17 -3.68
C TYR A 722 -38.94 -16.16 -4.82
N LEU A 723 -38.41 -15.94 -6.02
CA LEU A 723 -38.64 -16.83 -7.16
C LEU A 723 -38.09 -18.24 -6.92
N ILE A 724 -36.91 -18.36 -6.31
CA ILE A 724 -36.31 -19.66 -5.95
C ILE A 724 -37.21 -20.39 -4.95
N GLN A 725 -37.72 -19.70 -3.92
CA GLN A 725 -38.64 -20.28 -2.95
C GLN A 725 -39.96 -20.74 -3.59
N GLU A 726 -40.50 -19.93 -4.50
CA GLU A 726 -41.71 -20.26 -5.26
C GLU A 726 -41.49 -21.50 -6.13
N TYR A 727 -40.40 -21.55 -6.92
CA TYR A 727 -40.06 -22.72 -7.73
C TYR A 727 -39.81 -23.97 -6.89
N LEU A 728 -39.14 -23.86 -5.74
CA LEU A 728 -38.89 -24.99 -4.85
C LEU A 728 -40.20 -25.54 -4.28
N HIS A 729 -41.10 -24.64 -3.86
CA HIS A 729 -42.41 -25.01 -3.33
C HIS A 729 -43.28 -25.71 -4.38
N ASP A 730 -43.34 -25.16 -5.58
CA ASP A 730 -44.10 -25.75 -6.69
C ASP A 730 -43.54 -27.12 -7.10
N TYR A 731 -42.21 -27.26 -7.11
CA TYR A 731 -41.54 -28.54 -7.38
C TYR A 731 -41.87 -29.60 -6.30
N GLU A 732 -41.85 -29.23 -5.02
CA GLU A 732 -42.24 -30.15 -3.93
C GLU A 732 -43.71 -30.54 -4.01
N LEU A 733 -44.60 -29.60 -4.33
CA LEU A 733 -46.03 -29.85 -4.55
C LEU A 733 -46.26 -30.82 -5.71
N GLU A 734 -45.58 -30.62 -6.83
CA GLU A 734 -45.70 -31.50 -8.00
C GLU A 734 -45.19 -32.92 -7.69
N LYS A 735 -44.05 -33.02 -7.00
CA LYS A 735 -43.51 -34.29 -6.53
C LYS A 735 -44.48 -35.03 -5.60
N LEU A 736 -45.12 -34.31 -4.66
CA LEU A 736 -46.14 -34.87 -3.78
C LEU A 736 -47.38 -35.33 -4.55
N LYS A 737 -47.85 -34.57 -5.55
CA LYS A 737 -48.96 -34.98 -6.42
C LYS A 737 -48.63 -36.28 -7.17
N ILE A 738 -47.42 -36.40 -7.71
CA ILE A 738 -46.97 -37.62 -8.40
C ILE A 738 -46.95 -38.80 -7.42
N GLN A 739 -46.38 -38.64 -6.23
CA GLN A 739 -46.34 -39.70 -5.21
C GLN A 739 -47.74 -40.13 -4.76
N LEU A 740 -48.65 -39.17 -4.55
CA LEU A 740 -50.04 -39.47 -4.22
C LEU A 740 -50.76 -40.18 -5.37
N SER A 741 -50.50 -39.80 -6.62
CA SER A 741 -51.06 -40.48 -7.79
C SER A 741 -50.55 -41.91 -7.94
N GLN A 742 -49.26 -42.16 -7.68
CA GLN A 742 -48.67 -43.50 -7.68
C GLN A 742 -49.20 -44.36 -6.53
N ASN A 743 -49.33 -43.79 -5.33
CA ASN A 743 -49.92 -44.48 -4.20
C ASN A 743 -51.40 -44.81 -4.46
N ALA A 744 -52.17 -43.88 -5.02
CA ALA A 744 -53.55 -44.15 -5.42
C ALA A 744 -53.65 -45.23 -6.50
N PHE A 745 -52.75 -45.23 -7.49
CA PHE A 745 -52.68 -46.26 -8.52
C PHE A 745 -52.31 -47.64 -7.94
N ASN A 746 -51.35 -47.70 -7.03
CA ASN A 746 -50.98 -48.95 -6.33
C ASN A 746 -52.12 -49.48 -5.46
N VAL A 747 -52.85 -48.60 -4.76
CA VAL A 747 -54.04 -48.99 -3.98
C VAL A 747 -55.16 -49.51 -4.88
N LEU A 748 -55.35 -48.92 -6.07
CA LEU A 748 -56.32 -49.41 -7.07
C LEU A 748 -55.96 -50.80 -7.63
N ILE A 749 -54.66 -51.09 -7.80
CA ILE A 749 -54.15 -52.42 -8.19
C ILE A 749 -54.35 -53.42 -7.03
N ASP A 750 -54.01 -53.06 -5.80
CA ASP A 750 -54.17 -53.94 -4.63
C ASP A 750 -55.64 -54.26 -4.31
N LEU A 751 -56.57 -53.37 -4.69
CA LEU A 751 -58.01 -53.58 -4.59
C LEU A 751 -58.62 -54.36 -5.78
N GLY A 752 -57.81 -54.74 -6.78
CA GLY A 752 -58.25 -55.54 -7.94
C GLY A 752 -59.22 -54.84 -8.89
N VAL A 753 -59.22 -53.49 -8.89
CA VAL A 753 -60.09 -52.66 -9.75
C VAL A 753 -59.44 -52.42 -11.13
N LEU A 754 -58.12 -52.61 -11.21
CA LEU A 754 -57.26 -52.69 -12.39
C LEU A 754 -56.50 -54.02 -12.32
#